data_AF-A0A1D6FXR0-F1
#
_entry.id   AF-A0A1D6FXR0-F1
#
_cell.length_a   1.000
_cell.length_b   1.000
_cell.length_c   1.000
_cell.angle_alpha   90.00
_cell.angle_beta   90.00
_cell.angle_gamma   90.00
#
_symmetry.space_group_name_H-M   'P 1'
#
loop_
_entity.id
_entity.type
_entity.pdbx_description
1 polymer ?
#
loop_
_entity_poly.entity_id
_entity_poly.type
_entity_poly.pdbx_seq_one_letter_code
_entity_poly.pdbx_strand_id
1 'polypeptide(L)'
;MAAAAVTVQTTVRAMAAQRELSVRKQTRAATRIQAQWRAHRAVWSYLTTKRAAVICQRAWRQSVARKELRKLRLCVQENLEREMLEEVCRLREMVDVLQQAVNDAETRAVNEREAAKDAMAQLEAASVEDTEKVKSLSAEVDRLKDLLGAEMSETFAAKKALSEAELRNEKLARLLGVEEVKNKRLQDTLKRMEEKASSLDEENRMLRQAVASNPAIVRSPSGENHEAPGIQAAPDNEKSRNGTVKPIAVDREANVHEKGAEQPSSNGQEAGKQQQELLIKCLSEDLGFSVGRPIAAYLIYRCLVHWRSFEEERSVVFDRIIQKITAALEARDNNDALAYWLSNSCALLVLLQRTLKINGVAALARQRRRTSSPLKVPQQENQDPAPDGQLICGLAQVYQVEAKYPAIAFKQQLTALLEKVYGMIRHNLKKELSPLLGLCIQAPRTFVVSPRGSCSQGTDLAQQASMAHWQSIIKILTNSLDVLKSNYVPPFLICKMFTQVFSFINVQLFNSLLLRRECCSFSNGEYVKAGLDELEHWCFWLTEEYAGSAWDELKHIRQAVTLLILDDKHSRSLAEITDDFCPVLSMQQLYRISTMYCDDKFGTLGIPSEVVSSMRTKMIEGSSSSPSAHDDINSFLLDDDFSIPFSVDDFTKLIVHVDVADMDLPPLIQESSGGGSKMGH
;
A
#
# COMPACT_ATOMS: atom_id res chain seq x y z
N MET A 1 -93.74 -28.55 -21.88
CA MET A 1 -93.40 -29.03 -20.52
C MET A 1 -92.08 -29.80 -20.49
N ALA A 2 -91.90 -30.90 -21.23
CA ALA A 2 -90.68 -31.71 -21.19
C ALA A 2 -89.39 -30.97 -21.61
N ALA A 3 -89.43 -30.15 -22.68
CA ALA A 3 -88.26 -29.40 -23.14
C ALA A 3 -87.75 -28.38 -22.11
N ALA A 4 -88.66 -27.66 -21.44
CA ALA A 4 -88.30 -26.68 -20.41
C ALA A 4 -87.67 -27.35 -19.17
N ALA A 5 -88.18 -28.52 -18.76
CA ALA A 5 -87.61 -29.28 -17.65
C ALA A 5 -86.18 -29.77 -17.95
N VAL A 6 -85.91 -30.21 -19.19
CA VAL A 6 -84.57 -30.61 -19.63
C VAL A 6 -83.60 -29.42 -19.61
N THR A 7 -84.01 -28.24 -20.07
CA THR A 7 -83.19 -27.02 -20.04
C THR A 7 -82.86 -26.56 -18.61
N VAL A 8 -83.81 -26.67 -17.68
CA VAL A 8 -83.56 -26.33 -16.26
C VAL A 8 -82.63 -27.36 -15.62
N GLN A 9 -82.80 -28.65 -15.91
CA GLN A 9 -81.92 -29.70 -15.36
C GLN A 9 -80.49 -29.59 -15.91
N THR A 10 -80.30 -29.24 -17.19
CA THR A 10 -78.96 -29.06 -17.77
C THR A 10 -78.25 -27.84 -17.18
N THR A 11 -78.96 -26.73 -16.95
CA THR A 11 -78.36 -25.54 -16.32
C THR A 11 -77.99 -25.78 -14.86
N VAL A 12 -78.83 -26.48 -14.08
CA VAL A 12 -78.51 -26.86 -12.69
C VAL A 12 -77.30 -27.79 -12.62
N ARG A 13 -77.21 -28.79 -13.51
CA ARG A 13 -76.03 -29.68 -13.58
C ARG A 13 -74.76 -28.93 -14.01
N ALA A 14 -74.87 -28.01 -14.96
CA ALA A 14 -73.75 -27.17 -15.38
C ALA A 14 -73.25 -26.27 -14.24
N MET A 15 -74.16 -25.65 -13.47
CA MET A 15 -73.81 -24.86 -12.29
C MET A 15 -73.14 -25.70 -11.19
N ALA A 16 -73.62 -26.93 -10.94
CA ALA A 16 -72.99 -27.84 -9.99
C ALA A 16 -71.57 -28.23 -10.43
N ALA A 17 -71.37 -28.56 -11.71
CA ALA A 17 -70.06 -28.89 -12.27
C ALA A 17 -69.09 -27.70 -12.22
N GLN A 18 -69.55 -26.47 -12.46
CA GLN A 18 -68.74 -25.25 -12.34
C GLN A 18 -68.31 -24.97 -10.89
N ARG A 19 -69.22 -25.17 -9.92
CA ARG A 19 -68.89 -25.04 -8.49
C ARG A 19 -67.83 -26.05 -8.08
N GLU A 20 -67.98 -27.32 -8.48
CA GLU A 20 -67.00 -28.36 -8.19
C GLU A 20 -65.64 -28.06 -8.83
N LEU A 21 -65.63 -27.59 -10.08
CA LEU A 21 -64.40 -27.17 -10.76
C LEU A 21 -63.70 -26.02 -10.02
N SER A 22 -64.47 -25.04 -9.52
CA SER A 22 -63.94 -23.92 -8.74
C SER A 22 -63.29 -24.39 -7.44
N VAL A 23 -63.96 -25.26 -6.69
CA VAL A 23 -63.41 -25.86 -5.46
C VAL A 23 -62.14 -26.67 -5.75
N ARG A 24 -62.11 -27.47 -6.83
CA ARG A 24 -60.90 -28.20 -7.25
C ARG A 24 -59.74 -27.28 -7.65
N LYS A 25 -60.02 -26.13 -8.27
CA LYS A 25 -59.00 -25.13 -8.58
C LYS A 25 -58.45 -24.47 -7.31
N GLN A 26 -59.33 -24.12 -6.38
CA GLN A 26 -58.95 -23.52 -5.09
C GLN A 26 -58.12 -24.49 -4.24
N THR A 27 -58.52 -25.76 -4.14
CA THR A 27 -57.75 -26.77 -3.39
C THR A 27 -56.38 -27.03 -4.03
N ARG A 28 -56.29 -27.12 -5.36
CA ARG A 28 -54.99 -27.23 -6.06
C ARG A 28 -54.08 -26.02 -5.81
N ALA A 29 -54.64 -24.81 -5.83
CA ALA A 29 -53.89 -23.59 -5.53
C ALA A 29 -53.40 -23.58 -4.08
N ALA A 30 -54.28 -23.91 -3.12
CA ALA A 30 -53.93 -24.01 -1.71
C ALA A 30 -52.82 -25.05 -1.46
N THR A 31 -52.93 -26.24 -2.07
CA THR A 31 -51.89 -27.28 -1.95
C THR A 31 -50.55 -26.82 -2.52
N ARG A 32 -50.53 -26.10 -3.66
CA ARG A 32 -49.28 -25.56 -4.23
C ARG A 32 -48.64 -24.52 -3.31
N ILE A 33 -49.43 -23.59 -2.78
CA ILE A 33 -48.94 -22.55 -1.86
C ILE A 33 -48.39 -23.19 -0.58
N GLN A 34 -49.12 -24.13 0.00
CA GLN A 34 -48.67 -24.82 1.20
C GLN A 34 -47.42 -25.68 0.96
N ALA A 35 -47.30 -26.32 -0.21
CA ALA A 35 -46.11 -27.08 -0.58
C ALA A 35 -44.89 -26.17 -0.73
N GLN A 36 -45.02 -25.03 -1.42
CA GLN A 36 -43.96 -24.04 -1.54
C GLN A 36 -43.55 -23.46 -0.18
N TRP A 37 -44.50 -23.15 0.68
CA TRP A 37 -44.20 -22.64 2.02
C TRP A 37 -43.47 -23.67 2.89
N ARG A 38 -43.89 -24.94 2.85
CA ARG A 38 -43.19 -26.02 3.57
C ARG A 38 -41.77 -26.23 3.04
N ALA A 39 -41.58 -26.19 1.72
CA ALA A 39 -40.25 -26.28 1.10
C ALA A 39 -39.36 -25.10 1.50
N HIS A 40 -39.89 -23.87 1.44
CA HIS A 40 -39.17 -22.67 1.86
C HIS A 40 -38.76 -22.73 3.34
N ARG A 41 -39.67 -23.16 4.23
CA ARG A 41 -39.38 -23.32 5.66
C ARG A 41 -38.29 -24.37 5.93
N ALA A 42 -38.32 -25.50 5.22
CA ALA A 42 -37.29 -26.54 5.36
C ALA A 42 -35.92 -26.05 4.88
N VAL A 43 -35.87 -25.37 3.72
CA VAL A 43 -34.65 -24.76 3.19
C VAL A 43 -34.10 -23.71 4.16
N TRP A 44 -34.95 -22.83 4.68
CA TRP A 44 -34.53 -21.80 5.63
C TRP A 44 -33.97 -22.41 6.92
N SER A 45 -34.61 -23.44 7.47
CA SER A 45 -34.11 -24.17 8.64
C SER A 45 -32.74 -24.81 8.38
N TYR A 46 -32.56 -25.45 7.22
CA TYR A 46 -31.28 -26.06 6.83
C TYR A 46 -30.17 -25.03 6.63
N LEU A 47 -30.47 -23.89 5.99
CA LEU A 47 -29.49 -22.82 5.81
C LEU A 47 -29.08 -22.20 7.14
N THR A 48 -30.01 -22.08 8.09
CA THR A 48 -29.74 -21.56 9.43
C THR A 48 -28.82 -22.50 10.21
N THR A 49 -29.09 -23.80 10.21
CA THR A 49 -28.21 -24.78 10.87
C THR A 49 -26.85 -24.88 10.19
N LYS A 50 -26.79 -24.83 8.85
CA LYS A 50 -25.52 -24.79 8.10
C LYS A 50 -24.69 -23.55 8.45
N ARG A 51 -25.31 -22.36 8.54
CA ARG A 51 -24.62 -21.13 8.97
C ARG A 51 -24.07 -21.25 10.39
N ALA A 52 -24.86 -21.75 11.33
CA ALA A 52 -24.41 -21.98 12.70
C ALA A 52 -23.23 -22.95 12.76
N ALA A 53 -23.29 -24.07 12.03
CA ALA A 53 -22.20 -25.04 11.96
C ALA A 53 -20.90 -24.43 11.41
N VAL A 54 -20.97 -23.63 10.34
CA VAL A 54 -19.79 -22.94 9.77
C VAL A 54 -19.20 -21.94 10.75
N ILE A 55 -20.02 -21.19 11.50
CA ILE A 55 -19.55 -20.26 12.53
C ILE A 55 -18.82 -21.02 13.65
N CYS A 56 -19.41 -22.11 14.16
CA CYS A 56 -18.77 -22.95 15.17
C CYS A 56 -17.45 -23.56 14.67
N GLN A 57 -17.40 -24.05 13.43
CA GLN A 57 -16.18 -24.60 12.83
C GLN A 57 -15.09 -23.54 12.67
N ARG A 58 -15.44 -22.32 12.25
CA ARG A 58 -14.48 -21.20 12.16
C ARG A 58 -13.94 -20.81 13.53
N ALA A 59 -14.82 -20.67 14.53
CA ALA A 59 -14.42 -20.35 15.90
C ALA A 59 -13.50 -21.44 16.49
N TRP A 60 -13.80 -22.71 16.23
CA TRP A 60 -12.97 -23.83 16.65
C TRP A 60 -11.57 -23.79 16.00
N ARG A 61 -11.50 -23.67 14.67
CA ARG A 61 -10.22 -23.57 13.94
C ARG A 61 -9.39 -22.37 14.41
N GLN A 62 -10.03 -21.23 14.67
CA GLN A 62 -9.36 -20.05 15.21
C GLN A 62 -8.83 -20.30 16.62
N SER A 63 -9.59 -20.99 17.49
CA SER A 63 -9.16 -21.35 18.84
C SER A 63 -7.93 -22.27 18.83
N VAL A 64 -7.92 -23.27 17.94
CA VAL A 64 -6.78 -24.18 17.75
C VAL A 64 -5.55 -23.41 17.24
N ALA A 65 -5.70 -22.59 16.20
CA ALA A 65 -4.59 -21.78 15.67
C ALA A 65 -4.01 -20.83 16.73
N ARG A 66 -4.87 -20.20 17.55
CA ARG A 66 -4.43 -19.36 18.68
C ARG A 66 -3.68 -20.17 19.74
N LYS A 67 -4.06 -21.43 19.98
CA LYS A 67 -3.36 -22.31 20.93
C LYS A 67 -1.98 -22.68 20.41
N GLU A 68 -1.84 -23.02 19.13
CA GLU A 68 -0.54 -23.30 18.52
C GLU A 68 0.35 -22.06 18.47
N LEU A 69 -0.20 -20.88 18.14
CA LEU A 69 0.56 -19.63 18.18
C LEU A 69 1.08 -19.32 19.59
N ARG A 70 0.29 -19.56 20.64
CA ARG A 70 0.76 -19.40 22.03
C ARG A 70 1.90 -20.35 22.37
N LYS A 71 1.84 -21.61 21.94
CA LYS A 71 2.93 -22.57 22.16
C LYS A 71 4.21 -22.14 21.45
N LEU A 72 4.11 -21.74 20.18
CA LEU A 72 5.27 -21.26 19.42
C LEU A 72 5.89 -20.02 20.04
N ARG A 73 5.08 -19.06 20.51
CA ARG A 73 5.58 -17.87 21.22
C ARG A 73 6.31 -18.22 22.51
N LEU A 74 5.78 -19.14 23.32
CA LEU A 74 6.46 -19.59 24.53
C LEU A 74 7.79 -20.28 24.20
N CYS A 75 7.83 -21.15 23.18
CA CYS A 75 9.06 -21.82 22.74
C CYS A 75 10.12 -20.81 22.27
N VAL A 76 9.72 -19.80 21.48
CA VAL A 76 10.63 -18.73 21.03
C VAL A 76 11.14 -17.92 22.22
N GLN A 77 10.27 -17.58 23.17
CA GLN A 77 10.69 -16.84 24.37
C GLN A 77 11.66 -17.66 25.22
N GLU A 78 11.39 -18.95 25.47
CA GLU A 78 12.27 -19.84 26.23
C GLU A 78 13.63 -20.03 25.53
N ASN A 79 13.66 -20.11 24.20
CA ASN A 79 14.92 -20.18 23.45
C ASN A 79 15.70 -18.87 23.53
N LEU A 80 15.03 -17.73 23.41
CA LEU A 80 15.68 -16.42 23.56
C LEU A 80 16.24 -16.22 24.97
N GLU A 81 15.48 -16.60 26.01
CA GLU A 81 15.94 -16.57 27.40
C GLU A 81 17.16 -17.48 27.61
N ARG A 82 17.19 -18.66 26.95
CA ARG A 82 18.34 -19.56 26.98
C ARG A 82 19.57 -18.95 26.30
N GLU A 83 19.42 -18.41 25.09
CA GLU A 83 20.51 -17.75 24.36
C GLU A 83 21.07 -16.55 25.13
N MET A 84 20.19 -15.75 25.73
CA MET A 84 20.61 -14.64 26.61
C MET A 84 21.39 -15.14 27.82
N LEU A 85 20.96 -16.23 28.47
CA LEU A 85 21.68 -16.81 29.60
C LEU A 85 23.06 -17.35 29.17
N GLU A 86 23.14 -18.02 28.02
CA GLU A 86 24.40 -18.52 27.46
C GLU A 86 25.37 -17.37 27.15
N GLU A 87 24.90 -16.27 26.57
CA GLU A 87 25.72 -15.08 26.35
C GLU A 87 26.16 -14.41 27.66
N VAL A 88 25.28 -14.32 28.66
CA VAL A 88 25.65 -13.78 29.98
C VAL A 88 26.72 -14.65 30.65
N CYS A 89 26.64 -15.99 30.52
CA CYS A 89 27.68 -16.89 31.01
C CYS A 89 29.01 -16.67 30.27
N ARG A 90 29.01 -16.60 28.93
CA ARG A 90 30.22 -16.30 28.13
C ARG A 90 30.87 -14.97 28.52
N LEU A 91 30.06 -13.93 28.69
CA LEU A 91 30.55 -12.61 29.09
C LEU A 91 31.13 -12.63 30.51
N ARG A 92 30.51 -13.35 31.45
CA ARG A 92 31.06 -13.54 32.80
C ARG A 92 32.40 -14.26 32.77
N GLU A 93 32.52 -15.36 32.02
CA GLU A 93 33.77 -16.10 31.88
C GLU A 93 34.88 -15.22 31.29
N MET A 94 34.57 -14.41 30.27
CA MET A 94 35.53 -13.45 29.70
C MET A 94 35.96 -12.40 30.73
N VAL A 95 35.02 -11.87 31.52
CA VAL A 95 35.33 -10.90 32.58
C VAL A 95 36.21 -11.53 33.66
N ASP A 96 35.95 -12.76 34.08
CA ASP A 96 36.76 -13.47 35.08
C ASP A 96 38.19 -13.70 34.57
N VAL A 97 38.36 -14.09 33.30
CA VAL A 97 39.67 -14.24 32.65
C VAL A 97 40.42 -12.90 32.59
N LEU A 98 39.74 -11.83 32.19
CA LEU A 98 40.36 -10.50 32.13
C LEU A 98 40.73 -10.01 33.54
N GLN A 99 39.88 -10.23 34.53
CA GLN A 99 40.15 -9.87 35.92
C GLN A 99 41.36 -10.64 36.47
N GLN A 100 41.48 -11.93 36.13
CA GLN A 100 42.65 -12.71 36.50
C GLN A 100 43.92 -12.21 35.81
N ALA A 101 43.85 -11.85 34.53
CA ALA A 101 44.98 -11.27 33.81
C ALA A 101 45.43 -9.91 34.38
N VAL A 102 44.48 -9.09 34.84
CA VAL A 102 44.79 -7.83 35.55
C VAL A 102 45.48 -8.13 36.87
N ASN A 103 44.95 -9.04 37.70
CA ASN A 103 45.57 -9.41 38.97
C ASN A 103 47.00 -9.99 38.77
N ASP A 104 47.19 -10.79 37.72
CA ASP A 104 48.51 -11.33 37.34
C ASP A 104 49.46 -10.25 36.80
N ALA A 105 48.95 -9.19 36.17
CA ALA A 105 49.73 -8.04 35.76
C ALA A 105 50.12 -7.15 36.95
N GLU A 106 49.20 -6.94 37.90
CA GLU A 106 49.45 -6.19 39.13
C GLU A 106 50.51 -6.88 40.00
N THR A 107 50.41 -8.20 40.17
CA THR A 107 51.44 -8.97 40.92
C THR A 107 52.80 -8.90 40.24
N ARG A 108 52.87 -8.99 38.92
CA ARG A 108 54.13 -8.78 38.15
C ARG A 108 54.68 -7.38 38.34
N ALA A 109 53.85 -6.35 38.22
CA ALA A 109 54.27 -4.96 38.42
C ALA A 109 54.77 -4.69 39.85
N VAL A 110 54.15 -5.30 40.87
CA VAL A 110 54.61 -5.21 42.26
C VAL A 110 55.97 -5.91 42.42
N ASN A 111 56.15 -7.10 41.85
CA ASN A 111 57.42 -7.83 41.91
C ASN A 111 58.56 -7.07 41.19
N GLU A 112 58.28 -6.49 40.02
CA GLU A 112 59.24 -5.63 39.30
C GLU A 112 59.58 -4.37 40.09
N ARG A 113 58.60 -3.77 40.78
CA ARG A 113 58.82 -2.60 41.62
C ARG A 113 59.66 -2.90 42.86
N GLU A 114 59.44 -4.04 43.52
CA GLU A 114 60.28 -4.47 44.65
C GLU A 114 61.71 -4.81 44.17
N ALA A 115 61.87 -5.50 43.04
CA ALA A 115 63.19 -5.75 42.45
C ALA A 115 63.92 -4.44 42.06
N ALA A 116 63.19 -3.45 41.54
CA ALA A 116 63.73 -2.13 41.25
C ALA A 116 64.11 -1.36 42.53
N LYS A 117 63.34 -1.48 43.61
CA LYS A 117 63.71 -0.89 44.92
C LYS A 117 64.95 -1.54 45.49
N ASP A 118 65.08 -2.86 45.42
CA ASP A 118 66.28 -3.57 45.87
C ASP A 118 67.52 -3.17 45.04
N ALA A 119 67.35 -3.01 43.72
CA ALA A 119 68.41 -2.49 42.84
C ALA A 119 68.75 -1.01 43.14
N MET A 120 67.76 -0.18 43.47
CA MET A 120 67.95 1.20 43.88
C MET A 120 68.61 1.32 45.25
N ALA A 121 68.30 0.43 46.21
CA ALA A 121 68.98 0.36 47.51
C ALA A 121 70.46 -0.06 47.36
N GLN A 122 70.75 -0.94 46.39
CA GLN A 122 72.13 -1.27 46.00
C GLN A 122 72.84 -0.09 45.33
N LEU A 123 72.13 0.77 44.61
CA LEU A 123 72.66 1.99 44.00
C LEU A 123 72.81 3.16 45.01
N GLU A 124 71.92 3.30 45.99
CA GLU A 124 71.98 4.30 47.08
C GLU A 124 73.14 4.02 48.05
N ALA A 125 73.59 2.77 48.17
CA ALA A 125 74.86 2.45 48.83
C ALA A 125 76.08 3.02 48.09
N ALA A 126 75.91 3.52 46.86
CA ALA A 126 76.96 3.99 45.97
C ALA A 126 76.56 5.28 45.20
N SER A 127 76.17 6.35 45.90
CA SER A 127 76.45 7.76 45.51
C SER A 127 75.52 8.72 46.27
N VAL A 128 76.10 9.60 47.09
CA VAL A 128 75.40 10.70 47.76
C VAL A 128 75.67 11.98 46.96
N GLU A 129 74.83 12.27 45.96
CA GLU A 129 74.72 13.63 45.39
C GLU A 129 73.49 13.82 44.47
N ASP A 130 72.26 13.55 44.93
CA ASP A 130 71.03 14.03 44.24
C ASP A 130 69.79 14.09 45.15
N THR A 131 69.98 14.31 46.46
CA THR A 131 68.88 14.30 47.46
C THR A 131 68.01 15.56 47.48
N GLU A 132 68.43 16.66 46.84
CA GLU A 132 67.66 17.92 46.81
C GLU A 132 66.73 18.06 45.60
N LYS A 133 67.14 17.62 44.40
CA LYS A 133 66.28 17.64 43.21
C LYS A 133 65.11 16.67 43.33
N VAL A 134 65.34 15.51 43.94
CA VAL A 134 64.29 14.52 44.21
C VAL A 134 63.24 15.07 45.16
N LYS A 135 63.63 15.84 46.20
CA LYS A 135 62.70 16.51 47.10
C LYS A 135 61.88 17.60 46.41
N SER A 136 62.50 18.37 45.52
CA SER A 136 61.83 19.40 44.71
C SER A 136 60.81 18.79 43.74
N LEU A 137 61.19 17.74 43.02
CA LEU A 137 60.30 17.03 42.09
C LEU A 137 59.17 16.28 42.81
N SER A 138 59.43 15.72 43.99
CA SER A 138 58.39 15.10 44.82
C SER A 138 57.34 16.13 45.26
N ALA A 139 57.78 17.31 45.70
CA ALA A 139 56.87 18.39 46.09
C ALA A 139 56.00 18.88 44.92
N GLU A 140 56.55 18.95 43.70
CA GLU A 140 55.78 19.34 42.51
C GLU A 140 54.81 18.25 42.07
N VAL A 141 55.18 16.96 42.19
CA VAL A 141 54.26 15.84 41.91
C VAL A 141 53.10 15.83 42.89
N ASP A 142 53.34 16.10 44.17
CA ASP A 142 52.27 16.17 45.16
C ASP A 142 51.36 17.39 44.93
N ARG A 143 51.93 18.54 44.55
CA ARG A 143 51.16 19.72 44.12
C ARG A 143 50.27 19.45 42.90
N LEU A 144 50.79 18.71 41.91
CA LEU A 144 50.04 18.35 40.70
C LEU A 144 48.94 17.32 40.98
N LYS A 145 49.16 16.40 41.92
CA LYS A 145 48.11 15.46 42.38
C LYS A 145 46.97 16.20 43.08
N ASP A 146 47.29 17.18 43.92
CA ASP A 146 46.28 17.97 44.62
C ASP A 146 45.43 18.80 43.62
N LEU A 147 46.08 19.42 42.64
CA LEU A 147 45.40 20.14 41.55
C LEU A 147 44.53 19.22 40.70
N LEU A 148 45.02 18.04 40.35
CA LEU A 148 44.24 17.05 39.60
C LEU A 148 43.04 16.55 40.41
N GLY A 149 43.20 16.36 41.72
CA GLY A 149 42.11 16.00 42.63
C GLY A 149 41.03 17.09 42.72
N ALA A 150 41.43 18.36 42.78
CA ALA A 150 40.51 19.49 42.77
C ALA A 150 39.72 19.58 41.45
N GLU A 151 40.40 19.47 40.30
CA GLU A 151 39.78 19.49 38.97
C GLU A 151 38.81 18.30 38.78
N MET A 152 39.16 17.12 39.26
CA MET A 152 38.29 15.94 39.22
C MET A 152 37.03 16.12 40.09
N SER A 153 37.16 16.79 41.24
CA SER A 153 36.01 17.12 42.09
C SER A 153 35.11 18.19 41.46
N GLU A 154 35.68 19.21 40.82
CA GLU A 154 34.93 20.25 40.10
C GLU A 154 34.19 19.69 38.88
N THR A 155 34.85 18.83 38.10
CA THR A 155 34.22 18.16 36.95
C THR A 155 33.11 17.21 37.37
N PHE A 156 33.23 16.52 38.52
CA PHE A 156 32.17 15.70 39.07
C PHE A 156 30.97 16.54 39.54
N ALA A 157 31.23 17.67 40.22
CA ALA A 157 30.19 18.62 40.62
C ALA A 157 29.46 19.22 39.40
N ALA A 158 30.20 19.56 38.34
CA ALA A 158 29.63 20.07 37.09
C ALA A 158 28.77 19.02 36.37
N LYS A 159 29.21 17.76 36.29
CA LYS A 159 28.42 16.65 35.72
C LYS A 159 27.12 16.41 36.50
N LYS A 160 27.18 16.50 37.83
CA LYS A 160 25.99 16.38 38.68
C LYS A 160 25.00 17.53 38.42
N ALA A 161 25.49 18.76 38.33
CA ALA A 161 24.66 19.93 38.03
C ALA A 161 24.00 19.85 36.63
N LEU A 162 24.72 19.30 35.64
CA LEU A 162 24.18 19.05 34.30
C LEU A 162 23.01 18.06 34.34
N SER A 163 23.18 16.91 35.01
CA SER A 163 22.12 15.90 35.14
C SER A 163 20.88 16.45 35.86
N GLU A 164 21.06 17.30 36.88
CA GLU A 164 19.95 17.97 37.54
C GLU A 164 19.24 19.00 36.64
N ALA A 165 19.97 19.67 35.74
CA ALA A 165 19.39 20.58 34.76
C ALA A 165 18.61 19.82 33.67
N GLU A 166 19.11 18.68 33.20
CA GLU A 166 18.43 17.79 32.25
C GLU A 166 17.09 17.29 32.81
N LEU A 167 17.06 16.84 34.07
CA LEU A 167 15.82 16.40 34.73
C LEU A 167 14.81 17.55 34.86
N ARG A 168 15.28 18.78 35.15
CA ARG A 168 14.40 19.97 35.17
C ARG A 168 13.84 20.28 33.78
N ASN A 169 14.66 20.18 32.73
CA ASN A 169 14.21 20.40 31.35
C ASN A 169 13.17 19.36 30.90
N GLU A 170 13.37 18.09 31.25
CA GLU A 170 12.38 17.03 30.96
C GLU A 170 11.04 17.30 31.67
N LYS A 171 11.09 17.76 32.93
CA LYS A 171 9.89 18.13 33.68
C LYS A 171 9.16 19.32 33.04
N LEU A 172 9.89 20.33 32.57
CA LEU A 172 9.32 21.48 31.86
C LEU A 172 8.70 21.06 30.52
N ALA A 173 9.35 20.18 29.75
CA ALA A 173 8.81 19.65 28.50
C ALA A 173 7.49 18.91 28.71
N ARG A 174 7.36 18.09 29.77
CA ARG A 174 6.10 17.43 30.12
C ARG A 174 5.00 18.44 30.48
N LEU A 175 5.32 19.50 31.21
CA LEU A 175 4.36 20.57 31.53
C LEU A 175 3.91 21.33 30.29
N LEU A 176 4.82 21.62 29.37
CA LEU A 176 4.51 22.26 28.09
C LEU A 176 3.52 21.43 27.28
N GLY A 177 3.74 20.12 27.17
CA GLY A 177 2.83 19.20 26.48
C GLY A 177 1.42 19.14 27.11
N VAL A 178 1.32 19.27 28.44
CA VAL A 178 0.01 19.36 29.13
C VAL A 178 -0.72 20.66 28.77
N GLU A 179 0.00 21.79 28.73
CA GLU A 179 -0.58 23.08 28.34
C GLU A 179 -0.97 23.12 26.85
N GLU A 180 -0.19 22.49 25.96
CA GLU A 180 -0.53 22.36 24.54
C GLU A 180 -1.86 21.59 24.34
N VAL A 181 -2.06 20.49 25.07
CA VAL A 181 -3.32 19.73 25.03
C VAL A 181 -4.49 20.56 25.56
N LYS A 182 -4.29 21.35 26.63
CA LYS A 182 -5.33 22.28 27.12
C LYS A 182 -5.66 23.35 26.09
N ASN A 183 -4.65 23.92 25.44
CA ASN A 183 -4.82 24.95 24.43
C ASN A 183 -5.61 24.42 23.22
N LYS A 184 -5.29 23.20 22.77
CA LYS A 184 -6.06 22.51 21.72
C LYS A 184 -7.52 22.29 22.13
N ARG A 185 -7.78 21.85 23.37
CA ARG A 185 -9.16 21.72 23.90
C ARG A 185 -9.90 23.05 23.93
N LEU A 186 -9.23 24.13 24.32
CA LEU A 186 -9.81 25.48 24.32
C LEU A 186 -10.14 25.94 22.89
N GLN A 187 -9.25 25.69 21.93
CA GLN A 187 -9.46 25.99 20.52
C GLN A 187 -10.68 25.22 19.96
N ASP A 188 -10.81 23.94 20.30
CA ASP A 188 -11.98 23.12 19.93
C ASP A 188 -13.29 23.59 20.59
N THR A 189 -13.22 24.19 21.79
CA THR A 189 -14.39 24.81 22.42
C THR A 189 -14.76 26.14 21.77
N LEU A 190 -13.78 26.97 21.40
CA LEU A 190 -14.00 28.23 20.71
C LEU A 190 -14.66 27.99 19.36
N LYS A 191 -14.13 27.05 18.56
CA LYS A 191 -14.72 26.69 17.26
C LYS A 191 -16.18 26.25 17.37
N ARG A 192 -16.51 25.42 18.38
CA ARG A 192 -17.90 25.01 18.64
C ARG A 192 -18.80 26.17 19.08
N MET A 193 -18.26 27.16 19.80
CA MET A 193 -19.00 28.35 20.18
C MET A 193 -19.23 29.28 18.97
N GLU A 194 -18.25 29.42 18.08
CA GLU A 194 -18.37 30.17 16.81
C GLU A 194 -19.41 29.55 15.87
N GLU A 195 -19.42 28.22 15.74
CA GLU A 195 -20.43 27.49 14.96
C GLU A 195 -21.85 27.70 15.52
N LYS A 196 -21.99 27.68 16.85
CA LYS A 196 -23.26 27.98 17.52
C LYS A 196 -23.70 29.43 17.38
N ALA A 197 -22.78 30.38 17.47
CA ALA A 197 -23.07 31.79 17.25
C ALA A 197 -23.54 32.02 15.81
N SER A 198 -22.87 31.42 14.82
CA SER A 198 -23.26 31.47 13.41
C SER A 198 -24.65 30.85 13.18
N SER A 199 -24.96 29.73 13.84
CA SER A 199 -26.29 29.11 13.80
C SER A 199 -27.38 30.01 14.39
N LEU A 200 -27.11 30.66 15.52
CA LEU A 200 -28.03 31.58 16.18
C LEU A 200 -28.21 32.89 15.40
N ASP A 201 -27.17 33.35 14.71
CA ASP A 201 -27.25 34.51 13.82
C ASP A 201 -28.12 34.23 12.59
N GLU A 202 -28.01 33.04 12.01
CA GLU A 202 -28.90 32.64 10.90
C GLU A 202 -30.35 32.45 11.37
N GLU A 203 -30.57 31.90 12.56
CA GLU A 203 -31.90 31.81 13.17
C GLU A 203 -32.49 33.21 13.46
N ASN A 204 -31.70 34.14 13.99
CA ASN A 204 -32.11 35.53 14.16
C ASN A 204 -32.41 36.22 12.82
N ARG A 205 -31.64 35.91 11.77
CA ARG A 205 -31.90 36.42 10.42
C ARG A 205 -33.23 35.93 9.88
N MET A 206 -33.53 34.64 10.08
CA MET A 206 -34.80 34.00 9.72
C MET A 206 -35.98 34.59 10.52
N LEU A 207 -35.82 34.82 11.83
CA LEU A 207 -36.85 35.43 12.67
C LEU A 207 -37.11 36.89 12.27
N ARG A 208 -36.08 37.68 11.97
CA ARG A 208 -36.24 39.05 11.45
C ARG A 208 -36.95 39.08 10.09
N GLN A 209 -36.68 38.09 9.23
CA GLN A 209 -37.36 37.94 7.94
C GLN A 209 -38.83 37.50 8.11
N ALA A 210 -39.13 36.68 9.12
CA ALA A 210 -40.50 36.28 9.48
C ALA A 210 -41.31 37.44 10.10
N VAL A 211 -40.68 38.31 10.89
CA VAL A 211 -41.32 39.52 11.43
C VAL A 211 -41.59 40.55 10.33
N ALA A 212 -40.72 40.66 9.32
CA ALA A 212 -40.92 41.55 8.17
C ALA A 212 -42.06 41.11 7.21
N SER A 213 -42.60 39.89 7.36
CA SER A 213 -43.67 39.34 6.52
C SER A 213 -45.06 39.35 7.18
N ASN A 214 -45.20 39.93 8.39
CA ASN A 214 -46.48 40.10 9.07
C ASN A 214 -46.95 41.58 9.02
N PRO A 215 -48.10 41.91 8.38
CA PRO A 215 -48.61 43.28 8.32
C PRO A 215 -49.61 43.55 9.45
N ALA A 216 -49.16 43.62 10.71
CA ALA A 216 -49.91 44.22 11.80
C ALA A 216 -49.01 44.42 13.03
N ILE A 217 -49.15 45.57 13.72
CA ILE A 217 -48.35 46.13 14.83
C ILE A 217 -47.28 47.12 14.30
N VAL A 218 -47.67 48.34 13.89
CA VAL A 218 -48.05 49.54 14.69
C VAL A 218 -46.84 50.42 15.08
N ARG A 219 -46.85 51.61 14.47
CA ARG A 219 -46.45 52.97 14.94
C ARG A 219 -45.03 53.25 15.46
N SER A 220 -44.43 54.26 14.82
CA SER A 220 -43.47 55.25 15.32
C SER A 220 -43.93 55.96 16.61
N PRO A 221 -43.00 56.54 17.42
CA PRO A 221 -42.64 57.98 17.28
C PRO A 221 -41.10 58.23 17.34
N SER A 222 -40.51 59.17 16.58
CA SER A 222 -40.09 60.55 16.99
C SER A 222 -39.46 60.65 18.40
N GLY A 223 -38.32 61.30 18.67
CA GLY A 223 -37.42 62.16 17.89
C GLY A 223 -36.25 62.65 18.77
N GLU A 224 -35.48 63.59 18.20
CA GLU A 224 -34.59 64.58 18.85
C GLU A 224 -33.18 64.16 19.34
N ASN A 225 -32.19 64.61 18.56
CA ASN A 225 -31.02 65.43 18.91
C ASN A 225 -30.21 65.10 20.18
N HIS A 226 -28.91 64.86 20.02
CA HIS A 226 -27.85 65.79 20.45
C HIS A 226 -26.45 65.30 20.01
N GLU A 227 -25.80 66.17 19.23
CA GLU A 227 -24.38 66.54 19.20
C GLU A 227 -23.24 65.51 18.98
N ALA A 228 -22.48 65.83 17.93
CA ALA A 228 -21.06 65.55 17.65
C ALA A 228 -20.13 66.15 18.77
N PRO A 229 -18.77 66.10 18.75
CA PRO A 229 -17.86 65.92 17.60
C PRO A 229 -16.56 65.09 17.83
N GLY A 230 -16.01 64.51 16.77
CA GLY A 230 -14.69 64.93 16.20
C GLY A 230 -13.57 63.99 16.65
N ILE A 231 -12.59 63.55 15.85
CA ILE A 231 -11.71 64.28 14.93
C ILE A 231 -10.96 63.25 14.04
N GLN A 232 -11.00 63.48 12.71
CA GLN A 232 -9.91 63.47 11.68
C GLN A 232 -8.97 62.24 11.57
N ALA A 233 -8.48 61.83 10.39
CA ALA A 233 -8.56 62.32 9.01
C ALA A 233 -8.15 61.18 8.05
N ALA A 234 -8.67 61.25 6.82
CA ALA A 234 -8.22 60.57 5.59
C ALA A 234 -6.85 61.14 5.13
N PRO A 235 -6.27 60.89 3.93
CA PRO A 235 -6.85 60.46 2.63
C PRO A 235 -6.00 59.37 1.94
N ASP A 236 -6.18 58.87 0.71
CA ASP A 236 -7.18 58.86 -0.37
C ASP A 236 -6.66 57.76 -1.34
N ASN A 237 -7.52 57.03 -2.04
CA ASN A 237 -7.89 57.38 -3.43
C ASN A 237 -8.58 56.23 -4.19
N GLU A 238 -9.82 56.50 -4.60
CA GLU A 238 -10.47 56.19 -5.89
C GLU A 238 -10.25 54.83 -6.61
N LYS A 239 -11.35 54.08 -6.84
CA LYS A 239 -12.17 54.28 -8.06
C LYS A 239 -13.52 53.55 -8.01
N SER A 240 -14.52 54.30 -8.45
CA SER A 240 -15.95 53.99 -8.53
C SER A 240 -16.30 53.14 -9.75
N ARG A 241 -17.28 52.23 -9.60
CA ARG A 241 -18.52 52.21 -10.41
C ARG A 241 -19.54 51.18 -9.87
N ASN A 242 -20.67 51.71 -9.39
CA ASN A 242 -21.99 51.07 -9.26
C ASN A 242 -22.37 50.30 -10.55
N GLY A 243 -23.21 49.26 -10.56
CA GLY A 243 -24.19 48.78 -9.60
C GLY A 243 -25.50 48.44 -10.33
N THR A 244 -26.32 47.59 -9.70
CA THR A 244 -27.77 47.38 -9.90
C THR A 244 -28.20 46.07 -10.58
N VAL A 245 -28.77 45.22 -9.73
CA VAL A 245 -29.63 44.05 -9.98
C VAL A 245 -31.08 44.52 -10.14
N LYS A 246 -31.88 43.88 -11.01
CA LYS A 246 -33.21 43.32 -10.71
C LYS A 246 -33.82 42.55 -11.90
N PRO A 247 -34.50 41.40 -11.66
CA PRO A 247 -35.18 40.61 -12.69
C PRO A 247 -36.66 41.01 -12.83
N ILE A 248 -37.24 40.77 -14.00
CA ILE A 248 -38.68 40.90 -14.29
C ILE A 248 -39.18 39.56 -14.85
N ALA A 249 -40.35 39.15 -14.37
CA ALA A 249 -41.08 37.96 -14.75
C ALA A 249 -42.16 38.25 -15.81
N VAL A 250 -42.70 37.15 -16.37
CA VAL A 250 -43.99 36.98 -17.06
C VAL A 250 -44.02 37.42 -18.54
N ASP A 251 -44.15 36.47 -19.48
CA ASP A 251 -45.47 36.28 -20.11
C ASP A 251 -45.67 34.93 -20.80
N ARG A 252 -46.95 34.57 -20.83
CA ARG A 252 -47.55 33.30 -21.19
C ARG A 252 -48.42 33.55 -22.40
N GLU A 253 -48.17 32.90 -23.54
CA GLU A 253 -49.20 32.81 -24.57
C GLU A 253 -49.13 31.49 -25.34
N ALA A 254 -50.30 30.86 -25.42
CA ALA A 254 -50.56 29.61 -26.07
C ALA A 254 -50.80 29.83 -27.57
N ASN A 255 -50.40 28.88 -28.41
CA ASN A 255 -51.17 28.60 -29.60
C ASN A 255 -51.20 27.10 -29.92
N VAL A 256 -52.41 26.57 -29.92
CA VAL A 256 -52.77 25.20 -30.28
C VAL A 256 -52.93 25.17 -31.80
N HIS A 257 -52.29 24.21 -32.47
CA HIS A 257 -52.78 23.65 -33.73
C HIS A 257 -52.55 22.13 -33.72
N GLU A 258 -53.64 21.41 -33.51
CA GLU A 258 -53.77 19.98 -33.83
C GLU A 258 -53.62 19.76 -35.34
N LYS A 259 -52.87 18.72 -35.72
CA LYS A 259 -53.27 17.73 -36.74
C LYS A 259 -52.23 16.61 -36.85
N GLY A 260 -52.73 15.38 -36.89
CA GLY A 260 -52.06 14.26 -37.55
C GLY A 260 -51.52 13.20 -36.61
N ALA A 261 -52.36 12.22 -36.30
CA ALA A 261 -51.96 10.96 -35.72
C ALA A 261 -51.12 10.15 -36.72
N GLU A 262 -49.85 9.95 -36.41
CA GLU A 262 -49.10 8.75 -36.79
C GLU A 262 -48.34 8.28 -35.55
N GLN A 263 -48.59 7.03 -35.15
CA GLN A 263 -47.82 6.36 -34.10
C GLN A 263 -46.33 6.29 -34.50
N PRO A 264 -45.39 6.50 -33.57
CA PRO A 264 -44.08 5.89 -33.69
C PRO A 264 -43.89 4.90 -32.54
N SER A 265 -44.05 3.62 -32.89
CA SER A 265 -43.32 2.54 -32.25
C SER A 265 -41.81 2.74 -32.48
N SER A 266 -41.17 3.71 -31.82
CA SER A 266 -39.70 3.90 -31.81
C SER A 266 -39.11 4.45 -30.50
N ASN A 267 -39.93 4.86 -29.52
CA ASN A 267 -39.45 5.52 -28.29
C ASN A 267 -38.45 4.70 -27.44
N GLY A 268 -38.43 3.37 -27.54
CA GLY A 268 -37.54 2.53 -26.74
C GLY A 268 -36.06 2.64 -27.13
N GLN A 269 -35.75 2.74 -28.43
CA GLN A 269 -34.36 2.86 -28.91
C GLN A 269 -33.80 4.26 -28.68
N GLU A 270 -34.65 5.28 -28.74
CA GLU A 270 -34.28 6.68 -28.57
C GLU A 270 -34.06 7.03 -27.09
N ALA A 271 -34.92 6.52 -26.19
CA ALA A 271 -34.69 6.59 -24.75
C ALA A 271 -33.41 5.85 -24.32
N GLY A 272 -33.15 4.67 -24.90
CA GLY A 272 -31.92 3.92 -24.65
C GLY A 272 -30.64 4.67 -25.08
N LYS A 273 -30.67 5.36 -26.23
CA LYS A 273 -29.56 6.21 -26.69
C LYS A 273 -29.35 7.43 -25.78
N GLN A 274 -30.41 8.07 -25.32
CA GLN A 274 -30.32 9.20 -24.38
C GLN A 274 -29.72 8.78 -23.03
N GLN A 275 -30.10 7.61 -22.51
CA GLN A 275 -29.53 7.05 -21.28
C GLN A 275 -28.04 6.68 -21.44
N GLN A 276 -27.63 6.21 -22.62
CA GLN A 276 -26.22 5.99 -22.94
C GLN A 276 -25.44 7.31 -22.99
N GLU A 277 -25.99 8.38 -23.57
CA GLU A 277 -25.34 9.69 -23.60
C GLU A 277 -25.19 10.31 -22.21
N LEU A 278 -26.18 10.16 -21.35
CA LEU A 278 -26.10 10.56 -19.95
C LEU A 278 -25.00 9.79 -19.19
N LEU A 279 -24.88 8.47 -19.40
CA LEU A 279 -23.77 7.68 -18.84
C LEU A 279 -22.42 8.21 -19.31
N ILE A 280 -22.25 8.42 -20.62
CA ILE A 280 -21.00 8.95 -21.19
C ILE A 280 -20.67 10.34 -20.64
N LYS A 281 -21.68 11.18 -20.41
CA LYS A 281 -21.50 12.50 -19.78
C LYS A 281 -21.06 12.36 -18.31
N CYS A 282 -21.68 11.46 -17.55
CA CYS A 282 -21.30 11.20 -16.16
C CYS A 282 -19.88 10.62 -16.03
N LEU A 283 -19.44 9.79 -16.98
CA LEU A 283 -18.08 9.26 -17.02
C LEU A 283 -17.00 10.31 -17.37
N SER A 284 -17.42 11.48 -17.84
CA SER A 284 -16.51 12.61 -18.09
C SER A 284 -16.21 13.42 -16.81
N GLU A 285 -16.99 13.19 -15.74
CA GLU A 285 -16.79 13.78 -14.42
C GLU A 285 -16.08 12.76 -13.49
N ASP A 286 -15.30 13.24 -12.53
CA ASP A 286 -14.71 12.37 -11.51
C ASP A 286 -15.80 12.00 -10.48
N LEU A 287 -16.33 10.78 -10.62
CA LEU A 287 -17.42 10.27 -9.78
C LEU A 287 -16.94 9.82 -8.40
N GLY A 288 -15.63 9.68 -8.17
CA GLY A 288 -15.05 9.31 -6.89
C GLY A 288 -15.38 7.90 -6.39
N PHE A 289 -15.28 7.73 -5.07
CA PHE A 289 -15.40 6.43 -4.37
C PHE A 289 -16.46 6.48 -3.26
N SER A 290 -17.19 5.39 -3.06
CA SER A 290 -18.07 5.20 -1.90
C SER A 290 -17.60 4.02 -1.05
N VAL A 291 -17.18 4.26 0.19
CA VAL A 291 -16.63 3.24 1.10
C VAL A 291 -15.51 2.40 0.44
N GLY A 292 -14.62 3.08 -0.30
CA GLY A 292 -13.53 2.44 -1.05
C GLY A 292 -13.95 1.68 -2.31
N ARG A 293 -15.20 1.81 -2.77
CA ARG A 293 -15.70 1.22 -4.01
C ARG A 293 -15.75 2.26 -5.13
N PRO A 294 -15.14 1.99 -6.30
CA PRO A 294 -15.10 2.94 -7.41
C PRO A 294 -16.47 3.11 -8.09
N ILE A 295 -17.09 4.28 -7.94
CA ILE A 295 -18.50 4.50 -8.32
C ILE A 295 -18.72 4.30 -9.83
N ALA A 296 -17.80 4.77 -10.68
CA ALA A 296 -17.95 4.67 -12.13
C ALA A 296 -17.97 3.21 -12.61
N ALA A 297 -17.16 2.32 -12.02
CA ALA A 297 -17.17 0.90 -12.35
C ALA A 297 -18.52 0.22 -12.08
N TYR A 298 -19.11 0.46 -10.90
CA TYR A 298 -20.42 -0.09 -10.56
C TYR A 298 -21.54 0.53 -11.39
N LEU A 299 -21.44 1.82 -11.70
CA LEU A 299 -22.39 2.51 -12.56
C LEU A 299 -22.41 1.89 -13.96
N ILE A 300 -21.24 1.76 -14.60
CA ILE A 300 -21.08 1.13 -15.90
C ILE A 300 -21.66 -0.29 -15.86
N TYR A 301 -21.26 -1.08 -14.87
CA TYR A 301 -21.73 -2.46 -14.74
C TYR A 301 -23.26 -2.55 -14.60
N ARG A 302 -23.87 -1.73 -13.74
CA ARG A 302 -25.33 -1.70 -13.56
C ARG A 302 -26.06 -1.31 -14.85
N CYS A 303 -25.55 -0.31 -15.57
CA CYS A 303 -26.11 0.09 -16.87
C CYS A 303 -26.03 -1.06 -17.89
N LEU A 304 -24.88 -1.73 -18.01
CA LEU A 304 -24.69 -2.85 -18.93
C LEU A 304 -25.59 -4.05 -18.61
N VAL A 305 -25.80 -4.36 -17.32
CA VAL A 305 -26.75 -5.39 -16.88
C VAL A 305 -28.19 -4.97 -17.18
N HIS A 306 -28.56 -3.72 -16.87
CA HIS A 306 -29.91 -3.21 -17.10
C HIS A 306 -30.30 -3.23 -18.58
N TRP A 307 -29.37 -2.85 -19.47
CA TRP A 307 -29.55 -2.87 -20.92
C TRP A 307 -29.41 -4.27 -21.54
N ARG A 308 -29.08 -5.30 -20.75
CA ARG A 308 -28.77 -6.66 -21.23
C ARG A 308 -27.72 -6.69 -22.35
N SER A 309 -26.79 -5.73 -22.35
CA SER A 309 -25.79 -5.57 -23.44
C SER A 309 -24.84 -6.77 -23.57
N PHE A 310 -24.75 -7.63 -22.55
CA PHE A 310 -23.96 -8.87 -22.58
C PHE A 310 -24.57 -9.98 -23.46
N GLU A 311 -25.87 -9.90 -23.77
CA GLU A 311 -26.62 -10.86 -24.61
C GLU A 311 -26.76 -10.41 -26.08
N GLU A 312 -26.32 -9.20 -26.40
CA GLU A 312 -26.43 -8.60 -27.73
C GLU A 312 -25.35 -9.11 -28.71
N GLU A 313 -25.74 -9.34 -29.97
CA GLU A 313 -24.82 -9.74 -31.05
C GLU A 313 -23.94 -8.60 -31.56
N ARG A 314 -24.39 -7.35 -31.36
CA ARG A 314 -23.65 -6.13 -31.67
C ARG A 314 -24.03 -5.07 -30.64
N SER A 315 -23.05 -4.49 -29.98
CA SER A 315 -23.26 -3.37 -29.06
C SER A 315 -22.18 -2.32 -29.25
N VAL A 316 -22.58 -1.11 -29.63
CA VAL A 316 -21.67 0.06 -29.77
C VAL A 316 -21.36 0.71 -28.43
N VAL A 317 -22.07 0.31 -27.37
CA VAL A 317 -21.94 0.89 -26.03
C VAL A 317 -20.57 0.58 -25.42
N PHE A 318 -20.09 -0.65 -25.61
CA PHE A 318 -18.77 -1.09 -25.15
C PHE A 318 -17.65 -0.23 -25.74
N ASP A 319 -17.65 -0.04 -27.06
CA ASP A 319 -16.65 0.79 -27.75
C ASP A 319 -16.69 2.25 -27.29
N ARG A 320 -17.90 2.83 -27.12
CA ARG A 320 -18.07 4.21 -26.62
C ARG A 320 -17.52 4.38 -25.21
N ILE A 321 -17.72 3.39 -24.33
CA ILE A 321 -17.18 3.40 -22.96
C ILE A 321 -15.64 3.33 -23.00
N ILE A 322 -15.05 2.38 -23.74
CA ILE A 322 -13.59 2.25 -23.84
C ILE A 322 -12.96 3.52 -24.42
N GLN A 323 -13.54 4.09 -25.48
CA GLN A 323 -13.06 5.33 -26.09
C GLN A 323 -13.07 6.50 -25.10
N LYS A 324 -14.10 6.59 -24.25
CA LYS A 324 -14.20 7.64 -23.24
C LYS A 324 -13.21 7.47 -22.11
N ILE A 325 -13.01 6.25 -21.62
CA ILE A 325 -11.95 5.97 -20.63
C ILE A 325 -10.58 6.29 -21.24
N THR A 326 -10.32 5.86 -22.46
CA THR A 326 -9.05 6.13 -23.17
C THR A 326 -8.81 7.63 -23.34
N ALA A 327 -9.82 8.40 -23.75
CA ALA A 327 -9.71 9.86 -23.87
C ALA A 327 -9.46 10.53 -22.51
N ALA A 328 -10.06 10.03 -21.43
CA ALA A 328 -9.82 10.54 -20.07
C ALA A 328 -8.38 10.28 -19.59
N LEU A 329 -7.77 9.17 -20.03
CA LEU A 329 -6.37 8.83 -19.73
C LEU A 329 -5.37 9.68 -20.52
N GLU A 330 -5.67 10.01 -21.78
CA GLU A 330 -4.76 10.80 -22.64
C GLU A 330 -4.77 12.29 -22.32
N ALA A 331 -5.85 12.81 -21.73
CA ALA A 331 -5.99 14.24 -21.43
C ALA A 331 -5.26 14.68 -20.15
N ARG A 332 -4.83 13.75 -19.29
CA ARG A 332 -4.25 14.05 -17.97
C ARG A 332 -3.08 13.12 -17.69
N ASP A 333 -1.85 13.61 -17.87
CA ASP A 333 -0.63 12.93 -17.40
C ASP A 333 -0.49 13.10 -15.86
N ASN A 334 -1.57 12.79 -15.14
CA ASN A 334 -1.66 12.89 -13.68
C ASN A 334 -1.82 11.48 -13.10
N ASN A 335 -0.90 11.10 -12.21
CA ASN A 335 -0.90 9.81 -11.53
C ASN A 335 -2.21 9.56 -10.75
N ASP A 336 -2.88 10.61 -10.24
CA ASP A 336 -4.19 10.48 -9.59
C ASP A 336 -5.27 9.96 -10.55
N ALA A 337 -5.35 10.56 -11.75
CA ALA A 337 -6.34 10.17 -12.76
C ALA A 337 -6.08 8.75 -13.28
N LEU A 338 -4.80 8.39 -13.46
CA LEU A 338 -4.39 7.04 -13.83
C LEU A 338 -4.76 6.03 -12.71
N ALA A 339 -4.49 6.36 -11.44
CA ALA A 339 -4.82 5.51 -10.30
C ALA A 339 -6.34 5.32 -10.13
N TYR A 340 -7.12 6.39 -10.31
CA TYR A 340 -8.59 6.32 -10.34
C TYR A 340 -9.08 5.35 -11.42
N TRP A 341 -8.61 5.49 -12.66
CA TRP A 341 -9.03 4.61 -13.76
C TRP A 341 -8.48 3.18 -13.63
N LEU A 342 -7.32 2.99 -12.99
CA LEU A 342 -6.79 1.68 -12.66
C LEU A 342 -7.73 0.94 -11.69
N SER A 343 -8.18 1.61 -10.62
CA SER A 343 -9.12 1.05 -9.65
C SER A 343 -10.49 0.75 -10.28
N ASN A 344 -11.04 1.70 -11.06
CA ASN A 344 -12.30 1.52 -11.77
C ASN A 344 -12.24 0.37 -12.79
N SER A 345 -11.18 0.29 -13.59
CA SER A 345 -11.01 -0.76 -14.60
C SER A 345 -10.85 -2.13 -13.94
N CYS A 346 -10.09 -2.22 -12.84
CA CYS A 346 -9.94 -3.46 -12.09
C CYS A 346 -11.28 -3.92 -11.49
N ALA A 347 -12.03 -3.03 -10.85
CA ALA A 347 -13.32 -3.35 -10.26
C ALA A 347 -14.33 -3.79 -11.33
N LEU A 348 -14.39 -3.09 -12.46
CA LEU A 348 -15.25 -3.45 -13.58
C LEU A 348 -14.86 -4.82 -14.16
N LEU A 349 -13.57 -5.10 -14.32
CA LEU A 349 -13.08 -6.40 -14.80
C LEU A 349 -13.47 -7.54 -13.85
N VAL A 350 -13.34 -7.34 -12.54
CA VAL A 350 -13.77 -8.32 -11.52
C VAL A 350 -15.29 -8.56 -11.59
N LEU A 351 -16.09 -7.51 -11.79
CA LEU A 351 -17.55 -7.65 -11.96
C LEU A 351 -17.91 -8.41 -13.24
N LEU A 352 -17.24 -8.12 -14.36
CA LEU A 352 -17.42 -8.83 -15.64
C LEU A 352 -17.00 -10.29 -15.56
N GLN A 353 -15.93 -10.61 -14.83
CA GLN A 353 -15.50 -11.99 -14.60
C GLN A 353 -16.55 -12.81 -13.84
N ARG A 354 -17.32 -12.18 -12.95
CA ARG A 354 -18.41 -12.85 -12.23
C ARG A 354 -19.64 -13.11 -13.10
N THR A 355 -19.96 -12.24 -14.05
CA THR A 355 -21.16 -12.36 -14.90
C THR A 355 -20.97 -13.23 -16.13
N LEU A 356 -19.80 -13.15 -16.77
CA LEU A 356 -19.53 -13.84 -18.02
C LEU A 356 -19.10 -15.29 -17.73
N LYS A 357 -19.96 -16.28 -18.08
CA LYS A 357 -19.56 -17.70 -18.05
C LYS A 357 -18.42 -17.93 -19.04
N ILE A 358 -17.25 -18.30 -18.54
CA ILE A 358 -16.21 -18.94 -19.35
C ILE A 358 -16.61 -20.43 -19.48
N ASN A 359 -17.53 -20.76 -20.39
CA ASN A 359 -17.87 -22.16 -20.66
C ASN A 359 -16.76 -22.82 -21.50
N GLY A 360 -16.21 -23.93 -20.98
CA GLY A 360 -16.47 -25.20 -21.66
C GLY A 360 -15.46 -25.79 -22.64
N VAL A 361 -14.14 -25.67 -22.42
CA VAL A 361 -13.18 -26.55 -23.13
C VAL A 361 -12.24 -27.33 -22.19
N ALA A 362 -11.77 -26.74 -21.09
CA ALA A 362 -10.84 -27.41 -20.18
C ALA A 362 -11.51 -28.46 -19.24
N ALA A 363 -12.79 -28.28 -18.88
CA ALA A 363 -13.50 -29.22 -18.00
C ALA A 363 -13.94 -30.50 -18.74
N LEU A 364 -14.38 -30.37 -20.00
CA LEU A 364 -14.77 -31.51 -20.84
C LEU A 364 -13.56 -32.36 -21.28
N ALA A 365 -12.38 -31.75 -21.41
CA ALA A 365 -11.14 -32.46 -21.72
C ALA A 365 -10.65 -33.38 -20.57
N ARG A 366 -11.05 -33.10 -19.32
CA ARG A 366 -10.75 -33.99 -18.17
C ARG A 366 -11.75 -35.14 -18.03
N GLN A 367 -12.96 -35.01 -18.58
CA GLN A 367 -14.01 -36.03 -18.49
C GLN A 367 -14.00 -37.04 -19.66
N ARG A 368 -13.35 -36.71 -20.79
CA ARG A 368 -13.22 -37.62 -21.95
C ARG A 368 -12.05 -38.63 -21.87
N ARG A 369 -11.26 -38.63 -20.80
CA ARG A 369 -10.14 -39.59 -20.60
C ARG A 369 -10.46 -40.76 -19.66
N ARG A 370 -11.74 -41.15 -19.54
CA ARG A 370 -12.14 -42.41 -18.86
C ARG A 370 -13.39 -43.04 -19.47
N THR A 371 -13.38 -43.39 -20.76
CA THR A 371 -14.34 -44.35 -21.30
C THR A 371 -13.76 -45.09 -22.52
N SER A 372 -12.98 -46.14 -22.30
CA SER A 372 -12.88 -47.31 -23.20
C SER A 372 -11.86 -48.34 -22.70
N SER A 373 -12.32 -49.43 -22.08
CA SER A 373 -12.18 -50.81 -22.60
C SER A 373 -12.66 -51.84 -21.55
N PRO A 374 -13.21 -53.00 -21.95
CA PRO A 374 -14.04 -53.86 -21.11
C PRO A 374 -13.28 -55.07 -20.55
N LEU A 375 -13.81 -55.65 -19.45
CA LEU A 375 -13.95 -57.09 -19.12
C LEU A 375 -13.68 -57.45 -17.63
N LYS A 376 -14.75 -57.96 -17.00
CA LYS A 376 -14.88 -59.10 -16.05
C LYS A 376 -14.35 -59.07 -14.59
N VAL A 377 -15.35 -59.27 -13.71
CA VAL A 377 -15.48 -60.15 -12.50
C VAL A 377 -15.03 -59.58 -11.13
N PRO A 378 -15.80 -59.85 -10.04
CA PRO A 378 -15.77 -59.06 -8.81
C PRO A 378 -14.94 -59.71 -7.70
N GLN A 379 -14.30 -58.90 -6.85
CA GLN A 379 -13.93 -59.36 -5.52
C GLN A 379 -13.90 -58.21 -4.50
N GLN A 380 -14.41 -58.58 -3.33
CA GLN A 380 -14.68 -57.85 -2.11
C GLN A 380 -13.38 -57.60 -1.34
N GLU A 381 -13.13 -56.37 -0.85
CA GLU A 381 -12.47 -56.13 0.44
C GLU A 381 -12.51 -54.66 0.87
N ASN A 382 -12.58 -54.49 2.19
CA ASN A 382 -12.66 -53.24 2.95
C ASN A 382 -11.43 -52.34 2.73
N GLN A 383 -11.63 -51.01 2.74
CA GLN A 383 -10.98 -50.04 3.65
C GLN A 383 -11.17 -48.58 3.14
N ASP A 384 -11.74 -47.77 4.03
CA ASP A 384 -11.68 -46.31 4.24
C ASP A 384 -11.65 -45.32 3.05
N PRO A 385 -12.63 -44.38 2.97
CA PRO A 385 -12.46 -43.15 2.21
C PRO A 385 -11.91 -42.00 3.08
N ALA A 386 -10.73 -41.52 2.70
CA ALA A 386 -10.23 -40.17 3.01
C ALA A 386 -11.12 -39.10 2.33
N PRO A 387 -11.10 -37.84 2.81
CA PRO A 387 -12.22 -36.92 2.64
C PRO A 387 -12.18 -36.18 1.30
N ASP A 388 -13.20 -36.42 0.46
CA ASP A 388 -13.46 -35.62 -0.73
C ASP A 388 -13.96 -34.22 -0.35
N GLY A 389 -13.09 -33.24 -0.56
CA GLY A 389 -13.40 -31.82 -0.56
C GLY A 389 -14.16 -31.45 -1.83
N GLN A 390 -15.46 -31.72 -1.87
CA GLN A 390 -16.32 -31.19 -2.93
C GLN A 390 -17.76 -31.05 -2.41
N LEU A 391 -18.18 -29.83 -2.06
CA LEU A 391 -19.56 -29.31 -2.16
C LEU A 391 -19.79 -28.07 -1.27
N ILE A 392 -19.38 -26.89 -1.75
CA ILE A 392 -20.08 -25.64 -1.40
C ILE A 392 -20.13 -24.75 -2.65
N CYS A 393 -21.14 -24.94 -3.49
CA CYS A 393 -21.67 -23.86 -4.33
C CYS A 393 -23.18 -23.86 -4.15
N GLY A 394 -23.63 -22.95 -3.29
CA GLY A 394 -25.02 -22.84 -2.90
C GLY A 394 -25.15 -21.62 -2.00
N LEU A 395 -25.17 -20.44 -2.62
CA LEU A 395 -25.86 -19.21 -2.23
C LEU A 395 -25.22 -18.00 -2.94
N ALA A 396 -25.59 -17.84 -4.21
CA ALA A 396 -25.80 -16.56 -4.90
C ALA A 396 -26.33 -16.96 -6.28
N GLN A 397 -27.58 -16.64 -6.60
CA GLN A 397 -28.01 -16.65 -8.00
C GLN A 397 -27.25 -15.52 -8.71
N VAL A 398 -26.04 -15.83 -9.14
CA VAL A 398 -25.27 -15.00 -10.06
C VAL A 398 -26.01 -15.08 -11.39
N TYR A 399 -26.37 -13.91 -11.94
CA TYR A 399 -26.78 -13.75 -13.34
C TYR A 399 -25.61 -14.20 -14.23
N GLN A 400 -25.50 -15.51 -14.44
CA GLN A 400 -24.52 -16.12 -15.32
C GLN A 400 -25.09 -16.09 -16.74
N VAL A 401 -24.67 -15.09 -17.50
CA VAL A 401 -25.13 -14.84 -18.87
C VAL A 401 -24.20 -15.56 -19.85
N GLU A 402 -24.77 -16.13 -20.91
CA GLU A 402 -24.01 -16.67 -22.05
C GLU A 402 -23.47 -15.49 -22.87
N ALA A 403 -22.24 -15.09 -22.56
CA ALA A 403 -21.59 -13.94 -23.17
C ALA A 403 -21.42 -14.11 -24.68
N LYS A 404 -22.00 -13.20 -25.47
CA LYS A 404 -21.73 -13.13 -26.91
C LYS A 404 -20.37 -12.46 -27.18
N TYR A 405 -19.86 -12.62 -28.40
CA TYR A 405 -18.54 -12.13 -28.82
C TYR A 405 -18.24 -10.66 -28.42
N PRO A 406 -19.17 -9.68 -28.54
CA PRO A 406 -18.90 -8.30 -28.12
C PRO A 406 -18.56 -8.14 -26.63
N ALA A 407 -19.17 -8.93 -25.75
CA ALA A 407 -18.89 -8.88 -24.31
C ALA A 407 -17.51 -9.46 -23.97
N ILE A 408 -17.09 -10.49 -24.70
CA ILE A 408 -15.75 -11.08 -24.57
C ILE A 408 -14.70 -10.10 -25.09
N ALA A 409 -14.94 -9.47 -26.24
CA ALA A 409 -14.07 -8.45 -26.82
C ALA A 409 -13.94 -7.24 -25.87
N PHE A 410 -15.04 -6.77 -25.29
CA PHE A 410 -15.02 -5.70 -24.29
C PHE A 410 -14.18 -6.07 -23.06
N LYS A 411 -14.29 -7.30 -22.55
CA LYS A 411 -13.45 -7.78 -21.46
C LYS A 411 -11.96 -7.75 -21.83
N GLN A 412 -11.59 -8.20 -23.03
CA GLN A 412 -10.20 -8.18 -23.51
C GLN A 412 -9.68 -6.74 -23.67
N GLN A 413 -10.48 -5.85 -24.24
CA GLN A 413 -10.14 -4.42 -24.35
C GLN A 413 -9.95 -3.78 -22.97
N LEU A 414 -10.81 -4.11 -21.99
CA LEU A 414 -10.68 -3.61 -20.63
C LEU A 414 -9.43 -4.15 -19.93
N THR A 415 -9.07 -5.42 -20.14
CA THR A 415 -7.80 -5.98 -19.66
C THR A 415 -6.61 -5.24 -20.27
N ALA A 416 -6.59 -5.05 -21.59
CA ALA A 416 -5.52 -4.31 -22.26
C ALA A 416 -5.43 -2.85 -21.79
N LEU A 417 -6.58 -2.22 -21.51
CA LEU A 417 -6.63 -0.87 -20.94
C LEU A 417 -6.06 -0.82 -19.53
N LEU A 418 -6.39 -1.79 -18.68
CA LEU A 418 -5.83 -1.92 -17.34
C LEU A 418 -4.30 -2.08 -17.39
N GLU A 419 -3.80 -2.95 -18.27
CA GLU A 419 -2.36 -3.16 -18.51
C GLU A 419 -1.68 -1.88 -19.00
N LYS A 420 -2.31 -1.16 -19.94
CA LYS A 420 -1.82 0.14 -20.43
C LYS A 420 -1.72 1.16 -19.29
N VAL A 421 -2.77 1.34 -18.49
CA VAL A 421 -2.78 2.28 -17.36
C VAL A 421 -1.73 1.92 -16.32
N TYR A 422 -1.66 0.64 -15.95
CA TYR A 422 -0.62 0.14 -15.05
C TYR A 422 0.80 0.43 -15.59
N GLY A 423 1.01 0.17 -16.88
CA GLY A 423 2.27 0.45 -17.57
C GLY A 423 2.61 1.95 -17.59
N MET A 424 1.63 2.84 -17.74
CA MET A 424 1.82 4.29 -17.71
C MET A 424 2.24 4.78 -16.32
N ILE A 425 1.56 4.36 -15.25
CA ILE A 425 1.95 4.72 -13.87
C ILE A 425 3.36 4.23 -13.58
N ARG A 426 3.66 2.97 -13.92
CA ARG A 426 5.00 2.40 -13.77
C ARG A 426 6.05 3.19 -14.55
N HIS A 427 5.75 3.59 -15.79
CA HIS A 427 6.65 4.39 -16.61
C HIS A 427 6.92 5.77 -15.99
N ASN A 428 5.88 6.44 -15.49
CA ASN A 428 6.02 7.74 -14.82
C ASN A 428 6.93 7.63 -13.58
N LEU A 429 6.76 6.58 -12.77
CA LEU A 429 7.65 6.33 -11.64
C LEU A 429 9.10 6.07 -12.08
N LYS A 430 9.32 5.21 -13.07
CA LYS A 430 10.67 4.94 -13.60
C LYS A 430 11.32 6.23 -14.12
N LYS A 431 10.54 7.09 -14.79
CA LYS A 431 10.99 8.38 -15.34
C LYS A 431 11.39 9.36 -14.23
N GLU A 432 10.61 9.45 -13.15
CA GLU A 432 10.94 10.32 -12.00
C GLU A 432 12.16 9.81 -11.21
N LEU A 433 12.33 8.49 -11.10
CA LEU A 433 13.44 7.87 -10.35
C LEU A 433 14.77 7.88 -11.12
N SER A 434 14.74 7.65 -12.43
CA SER A 434 15.94 7.53 -13.29
C SER A 434 17.01 8.62 -13.07
N PRO A 435 16.71 9.93 -13.08
CA PRO A 435 17.73 10.96 -12.87
C PRO A 435 18.35 10.93 -11.48
N LEU A 436 17.63 10.49 -10.46
CA LEU A 436 18.13 10.40 -9.08
C LEU A 436 18.99 9.17 -8.87
N LEU A 437 18.62 8.03 -9.46
CA LEU A 437 19.36 6.76 -9.33
C LEU A 437 20.79 6.88 -9.89
N GLY A 438 20.98 7.61 -10.99
CA GLY A 438 22.32 7.87 -11.53
C GLY A 438 23.23 8.66 -10.58
N LEU A 439 22.65 9.47 -9.69
CA LEU A 439 23.37 10.26 -8.69
C LEU A 439 23.61 9.48 -7.38
N CYS A 440 22.87 8.38 -7.16
CA CYS A 440 22.93 7.59 -5.94
C CYS A 440 24.09 6.58 -5.90
N ILE A 441 24.88 6.46 -6.97
CA ILE A 441 26.03 5.54 -7.03
C ILE A 441 27.32 6.19 -6.52
N GLN A 442 27.43 7.51 -6.62
CA GLN A 442 28.63 8.22 -6.19
C GLN A 442 28.33 9.03 -4.94
N ALA A 443 29.12 8.81 -3.90
CA ALA A 443 29.09 9.67 -2.73
C ALA A 443 29.43 11.11 -3.18
N PRO A 444 28.59 12.11 -2.86
CA PRO A 444 28.89 13.51 -3.12
C PRO A 444 30.23 13.87 -2.50
N ARG A 445 31.24 14.06 -3.34
CA ARG A 445 32.56 14.54 -2.92
C ARG A 445 32.42 16.01 -2.58
N THR A 446 31.97 16.31 -1.36
CA THR A 446 32.22 17.63 -0.79
C THR A 446 33.74 17.75 -0.72
N PHE A 447 34.30 18.80 -1.34
CA PHE A 447 35.71 19.13 -1.18
C PHE A 447 35.94 19.48 0.29
N VAL A 448 36.23 18.46 1.11
CA VAL A 448 36.67 18.65 2.49
C VAL A 448 38.06 19.28 2.39
N VAL A 449 38.10 20.59 2.53
CA VAL A 449 39.33 21.27 2.96
C VAL A 449 39.71 20.62 4.30
N SER A 450 40.87 19.96 4.30
CA SER A 450 41.50 19.20 5.40
C SER A 450 40.96 19.46 6.82
N PRO A 451 40.51 18.43 7.56
CA PRO A 451 40.27 18.55 8.99
C PRO A 451 41.52 18.12 9.76
N ARG A 452 42.41 19.07 10.07
CA ARG A 452 43.18 18.98 11.32
C ARG A 452 42.29 19.54 12.42
N GLY A 453 41.60 18.67 13.14
CA GLY A 453 40.84 19.07 14.33
C GLY A 453 39.61 18.21 14.59
N SER A 454 39.66 17.49 15.70
CA SER A 454 38.58 16.67 16.27
C SER A 454 37.25 17.42 16.39
N CYS A 455 36.22 17.00 15.65
CA CYS A 455 34.81 17.25 15.99
C CYS A 455 33.90 16.27 15.23
N SER A 456 33.23 15.37 15.95
CA SER A 456 32.32 14.33 15.40
C SER A 456 30.95 14.86 14.94
N GLN A 457 30.69 16.16 15.04
CA GLN A 457 29.42 16.80 14.62
C GLN A 457 29.41 17.30 13.18
N GLY A 458 30.58 17.42 12.53
CA GLY A 458 30.67 17.84 11.12
C GLY A 458 30.37 16.72 10.11
N THR A 459 30.54 15.46 10.52
CA THR A 459 30.28 14.27 9.72
C THR A 459 28.78 14.03 9.48
N ASP A 460 27.93 14.30 10.47
CA ASP A 460 26.48 14.09 10.35
C ASP A 460 25.84 15.02 9.33
N LEU A 461 26.21 16.31 9.28
CA LEU A 461 25.65 17.23 8.27
C LEU A 461 26.12 16.90 6.85
N ALA A 462 27.36 16.45 6.68
CA ALA A 462 27.90 16.05 5.38
C ALA A 462 27.27 14.73 4.89
N GLN A 463 26.98 13.80 5.81
CA GLN A 463 26.30 12.54 5.54
C GLN A 463 24.79 12.74 5.31
N GLN A 464 24.17 13.71 5.98
CA GLN A 464 22.78 14.09 5.76
C GLN A 464 22.57 14.81 4.42
N ALA A 465 23.54 15.64 3.99
CA ALA A 465 23.55 16.25 2.66
C ALA A 465 23.80 15.21 1.55
N SER A 466 24.61 14.18 1.81
CA SER A 466 24.80 13.09 0.85
C SER A 466 23.57 12.20 0.70
N MET A 467 22.79 12.02 1.77
CA MET A 467 21.53 11.25 1.75
C MET A 467 20.35 11.94 1.04
N ALA A 468 20.49 13.19 0.60
CA ALA A 468 19.41 13.94 -0.02
C ALA A 468 18.79 13.25 -1.25
N HIS A 469 19.62 12.60 -2.09
CA HIS A 469 19.13 11.88 -3.27
C HIS A 469 18.30 10.66 -2.91
N TRP A 470 18.75 9.86 -1.94
CA TRP A 470 18.03 8.70 -1.42
C TRP A 470 16.71 9.08 -0.75
N GLN A 471 16.72 10.14 0.07
CA GLN A 471 15.50 10.68 0.68
C GLN A 471 14.50 11.19 -0.37
N SER A 472 14.98 11.77 -1.46
CA SER A 472 14.11 12.15 -2.59
C SER A 472 13.49 10.94 -3.29
N ILE A 473 14.24 9.85 -3.46
CA ILE A 473 13.71 8.59 -4.00
C ILE A 473 12.61 8.04 -3.09
N ILE A 474 12.86 7.96 -1.78
CA ILE A 474 11.88 7.48 -0.79
C ILE A 474 10.62 8.35 -0.81
N LYS A 475 10.78 9.68 -0.94
CA LYS A 475 9.65 10.61 -1.07
C LYS A 475 8.82 10.34 -2.33
N ILE A 476 9.45 10.10 -3.48
CA ILE A 476 8.73 9.76 -4.73
C ILE A 476 7.95 8.44 -4.56
N LEU A 477 8.60 7.41 -4.00
CA LEU A 477 7.97 6.11 -3.74
C LEU A 477 6.78 6.25 -2.78
N THR A 478 6.93 7.05 -1.72
CA THR A 478 5.89 7.31 -0.72
C THR A 478 4.71 8.08 -1.32
N ASN A 479 4.98 9.16 -2.05
CA ASN A 479 3.93 9.93 -2.73
C ASN A 479 3.14 9.05 -3.71
N SER A 480 3.82 8.18 -4.47
CA SER A 480 3.16 7.25 -5.38
C SER A 480 2.27 6.25 -4.65
N LEU A 481 2.77 5.68 -3.55
CA LEU A 481 2.00 4.78 -2.70
C LEU A 481 0.74 5.47 -2.17
N ASP A 482 0.86 6.71 -1.70
CA ASP A 482 -0.25 7.48 -1.15
C ASP A 482 -1.32 7.80 -2.20
N VAL A 483 -0.90 8.15 -3.43
CA VAL A 483 -1.81 8.32 -4.57
C VAL A 483 -2.58 7.03 -4.87
N LEU A 484 -1.90 5.90 -4.91
CA LEU A 484 -2.52 4.59 -5.18
C LEU A 484 -3.47 4.15 -4.07
N LYS A 485 -3.10 4.37 -2.80
CA LYS A 485 -3.95 4.09 -1.64
C LYS A 485 -5.18 4.98 -1.59
N SER A 486 -5.00 6.29 -1.84
CA SER A 486 -6.10 7.27 -1.84
C SER A 486 -7.14 6.99 -2.92
N ASN A 487 -6.72 6.38 -4.04
CA ASN A 487 -7.58 5.92 -5.12
C ASN A 487 -8.03 4.46 -4.98
N TYR A 488 -7.87 3.85 -3.80
CA TYR A 488 -8.31 2.49 -3.47
C TYR A 488 -7.86 1.46 -4.52
N VAL A 489 -6.64 1.59 -5.05
CA VAL A 489 -6.07 0.60 -5.96
C VAL A 489 -5.88 -0.70 -5.18
N PRO A 490 -6.28 -1.86 -5.74
CA PRO A 490 -6.12 -3.14 -5.07
C PRO A 490 -4.68 -3.40 -4.59
N PRO A 491 -4.48 -3.82 -3.33
CA PRO A 491 -3.15 -3.98 -2.74
C PRO A 491 -2.21 -4.89 -3.54
N PHE A 492 -2.73 -5.96 -4.15
CA PHE A 492 -1.92 -6.86 -4.97
C PHE A 492 -1.33 -6.16 -6.22
N LEU A 493 -2.03 -5.20 -6.83
CA LEU A 493 -1.50 -4.43 -7.97
C LEU A 493 -0.40 -3.48 -7.51
N ILE A 494 -0.59 -2.85 -6.34
CA ILE A 494 0.40 -1.97 -5.72
C ILE A 494 1.68 -2.77 -5.42
N CYS A 495 1.55 -3.94 -4.80
CA CYS A 495 2.66 -4.83 -4.51
C CYS A 495 3.43 -5.21 -5.77
N LYS A 496 2.73 -5.67 -6.82
CA LYS A 496 3.35 -6.01 -8.10
C LYS A 496 4.06 -4.83 -8.76
N MET A 497 3.53 -3.62 -8.60
CA MET A 497 4.15 -2.41 -9.14
C MET A 497 5.45 -2.08 -8.42
N PHE A 498 5.47 -2.12 -7.09
CA PHE A 498 6.70 -1.86 -6.34
C PHE A 498 7.74 -2.96 -6.54
N THR A 499 7.36 -4.24 -6.70
CA THR A 499 8.31 -5.29 -7.12
C THR A 499 9.01 -4.91 -8.44
N GLN A 500 8.27 -4.46 -9.45
CA GLN A 500 8.88 -4.06 -10.73
C GLN A 500 9.71 -2.77 -10.63
N VAL A 501 9.29 -1.81 -9.81
CA VAL A 501 10.06 -0.58 -9.57
C VAL A 501 11.37 -0.91 -8.86
N PHE A 502 11.37 -1.81 -7.86
CA PHE A 502 12.58 -2.24 -7.18
C PHE A 502 13.50 -3.04 -8.10
N SER A 503 12.95 -3.90 -8.95
CA SER A 503 13.72 -4.58 -10.00
C SER A 503 14.39 -3.57 -10.94
N PHE A 504 13.68 -2.51 -11.35
CA PHE A 504 14.26 -1.41 -12.13
C PHE A 504 15.36 -0.65 -11.37
N ILE A 505 15.16 -0.34 -10.09
CA ILE A 505 16.18 0.29 -9.24
C ILE A 505 17.43 -0.60 -9.18
N ASN A 506 17.26 -1.91 -8.99
CA ASN A 506 18.36 -2.88 -9.02
C ASN A 506 19.13 -2.80 -10.34
N VAL A 507 18.43 -2.88 -11.49
CA VAL A 507 19.04 -2.81 -12.83
C VAL A 507 19.81 -1.50 -13.02
N GLN A 508 19.20 -0.36 -12.70
CA GLN A 508 19.82 0.96 -12.89
C GLN A 508 21.06 1.15 -12.03
N LEU A 509 20.99 0.82 -10.74
CA LEU A 509 22.10 0.98 -9.82
C LEU A 509 23.24 0.00 -10.16
N PHE A 510 22.91 -1.26 -10.41
CA PHE A 510 23.89 -2.29 -10.73
C PHE A 510 24.60 -2.00 -12.05
N ASN A 511 23.87 -1.65 -13.11
CA ASN A 511 24.48 -1.31 -14.39
C ASN A 511 25.35 -0.06 -14.28
N SER A 512 24.90 0.96 -13.54
CA SER A 512 25.68 2.18 -13.30
C SER A 512 26.98 1.91 -12.54
N LEU A 513 26.96 0.96 -11.59
CA LEU A 513 28.15 0.50 -10.87
C LEU A 513 29.13 -0.22 -11.81
N LEU A 514 28.63 -1.10 -12.70
CA LEU A 514 29.48 -1.90 -13.59
C LEU A 514 30.06 -1.14 -14.80
N LEU A 515 29.42 -0.04 -15.18
CA LEU A 515 29.86 0.78 -16.32
C LEU A 515 30.96 1.78 -15.96
N ARG A 516 31.14 2.08 -14.66
CA ARG A 516 31.99 3.17 -14.18
C ARG A 516 33.01 2.68 -13.16
N ARG A 517 34.30 2.74 -13.52
CA ARG A 517 35.39 2.25 -12.65
C ARG A 517 35.47 3.03 -11.34
N GLU A 518 35.25 4.34 -11.40
CA GLU A 518 35.31 5.25 -10.25
C GLU A 518 34.19 5.04 -9.22
N CYS A 519 33.18 4.23 -9.55
CA CYS A 519 32.07 3.89 -8.65
C CYS A 519 32.35 2.62 -7.82
N CYS A 520 33.25 1.75 -8.29
CA CYS A 520 33.63 0.52 -7.60
C CYS A 520 34.69 0.80 -6.52
N SER A 521 34.31 1.50 -5.45
CA SER A 521 35.19 1.77 -4.31
C SER A 521 34.51 1.45 -2.98
N PHE A 522 35.29 1.36 -1.90
CA PHE A 522 34.77 1.11 -0.56
C PHE A 522 33.83 2.25 -0.12
N SER A 523 34.25 3.52 -0.30
CA SER A 523 33.44 4.66 0.12
C SER A 523 32.10 4.78 -0.62
N ASN A 524 32.08 4.49 -1.92
CA ASN A 524 30.84 4.46 -2.70
C ASN A 524 29.99 3.24 -2.33
N GLY A 525 30.61 2.10 -2.04
CA GLY A 525 29.94 0.93 -1.48
C GLY A 525 29.18 1.28 -0.21
N GLU A 526 29.84 1.89 0.79
CA GLU A 526 29.19 2.32 2.03
C GLU A 526 28.04 3.30 1.80
N TYR A 527 28.21 4.26 0.89
CA TYR A 527 27.17 5.22 0.55
C TYR A 527 25.93 4.56 -0.07
N VAL A 528 26.13 3.64 -1.02
CA VAL A 528 25.03 2.88 -1.62
C VAL A 528 24.39 1.96 -0.59
N LYS A 529 25.18 1.33 0.30
CA LYS A 529 24.65 0.49 1.39
C LYS A 529 23.72 1.28 2.30
N ALA A 530 24.13 2.45 2.77
CA ALA A 530 23.28 3.29 3.61
C ALA A 530 21.96 3.66 2.93
N GLY A 531 21.98 3.95 1.62
CA GLY A 531 20.76 4.21 0.85
C GLY A 531 19.87 2.97 0.66
N LEU A 532 20.47 1.78 0.49
CA LEU A 532 19.74 0.51 0.43
C LEU A 532 19.10 0.17 1.78
N ASP A 533 19.76 0.45 2.90
CA ASP A 533 19.22 0.25 4.25
C ASP A 533 17.98 1.14 4.49
N GLU A 534 17.98 2.38 3.98
CA GLU A 534 16.79 3.25 4.01
C GLU A 534 15.63 2.71 3.14
N LEU A 535 15.93 2.10 1.98
CA LEU A 535 14.91 1.42 1.17
C LEU A 535 14.38 0.16 1.86
N GLU A 536 15.21 -0.60 2.57
CA GLU A 536 14.79 -1.73 3.40
C GLU A 536 13.84 -1.26 4.51
N HIS A 537 14.21 -0.17 5.18
CA HIS A 537 13.39 0.43 6.23
C HIS A 537 12.04 0.90 5.68
N TRP A 538 12.02 1.53 4.50
CA TRP A 538 10.78 1.92 3.83
C TRP A 538 9.90 0.70 3.54
N CYS A 539 10.46 -0.39 3.00
CA CYS A 539 9.75 -1.65 2.78
C CYS A 539 9.19 -2.26 4.07
N PHE A 540 9.92 -2.18 5.19
CA PHE A 540 9.46 -2.67 6.50
C PHE A 540 8.30 -1.84 7.06
N TRP A 541 8.28 -0.52 6.82
CA TRP A 541 7.19 0.36 7.23
C TRP A 541 5.88 0.12 6.47
N LEU A 542 5.98 -0.36 5.23
CA LEU A 542 4.81 -0.85 4.49
C LEU A 542 4.28 -2.14 5.13
N THR A 543 2.96 -2.27 5.26
CA THR A 543 2.38 -3.57 5.63
C THR A 543 2.78 -4.62 4.59
N GLU A 544 2.96 -5.87 5.04
CA GLU A 544 3.35 -7.02 4.19
C GLU A 544 2.49 -7.13 2.92
N GLU A 545 1.22 -6.70 3.01
CA GLU A 545 0.26 -6.62 1.90
C GLU A 545 0.69 -5.73 0.72
N TYR A 546 1.46 -4.65 0.96
CA TYR A 546 1.90 -3.72 -0.08
C TYR A 546 3.37 -3.90 -0.47
N ALA A 547 4.25 -4.28 0.46
CA ALA A 547 5.68 -4.48 0.17
C ALA A 547 5.92 -5.80 -0.57
N GLY A 548 5.27 -6.89 -0.16
CA GLY A 548 5.50 -8.23 -0.68
C GLY A 548 6.99 -8.58 -0.78
N SER A 549 7.41 -9.09 -1.95
CA SER A 549 8.80 -9.47 -2.23
C SER A 549 9.63 -8.37 -2.91
N ALA A 550 9.24 -7.09 -2.82
CA ALA A 550 9.93 -6.01 -3.52
C ALA A 550 11.41 -5.85 -3.09
N TRP A 551 11.72 -6.08 -1.81
CA TRP A 551 13.09 -6.02 -1.29
C TRP A 551 14.02 -7.07 -1.90
N ASP A 552 13.48 -8.26 -2.22
CA ASP A 552 14.25 -9.38 -2.77
C ASP A 552 14.76 -9.09 -4.19
N GLU A 553 14.14 -8.14 -4.90
CA GLU A 553 14.53 -7.72 -6.25
C GLU A 553 15.86 -6.97 -6.28
N LEU A 554 16.28 -6.34 -5.17
CA LEU A 554 17.55 -5.60 -5.05
C LEU A 554 18.78 -6.50 -4.85
N LYS A 555 18.64 -7.82 -5.06
CA LYS A 555 19.68 -8.82 -4.79
C LYS A 555 21.01 -8.59 -5.51
N HIS A 556 21.03 -8.09 -6.75
CA HIS A 556 22.29 -7.92 -7.49
C HIS A 556 23.10 -6.74 -6.96
N ILE A 557 22.47 -5.58 -6.79
CA ILE A 557 23.15 -4.41 -6.22
C ILE A 557 23.55 -4.66 -4.77
N ARG A 558 22.71 -5.34 -3.97
CA ARG A 558 23.04 -5.71 -2.59
C ARG A 558 24.29 -6.59 -2.52
N GLN A 559 24.36 -7.66 -3.31
CA GLN A 559 25.54 -8.54 -3.34
C GLN A 559 26.78 -7.81 -3.84
N ALA A 560 26.65 -6.97 -4.88
CA ALA A 560 27.77 -6.17 -5.39
C ALA A 560 28.32 -5.22 -4.32
N VAL A 561 27.45 -4.53 -3.58
CA VAL A 561 27.83 -3.61 -2.52
C VAL A 561 28.43 -4.36 -1.32
N THR A 562 27.87 -5.51 -0.94
CA THR A 562 28.47 -6.40 0.08
C THR A 562 29.89 -6.79 -0.30
N LEU A 563 30.13 -7.17 -1.56
CA LEU A 563 31.47 -7.47 -2.05
C LEU A 563 32.40 -6.24 -2.05
N LEU A 564 31.88 -5.03 -2.28
CA LEU A 564 32.64 -3.78 -2.21
C LEU A 564 33.02 -3.36 -0.78
N ILE A 565 32.25 -3.75 0.24
CA ILE A 565 32.49 -3.39 1.64
C ILE A 565 33.17 -4.52 2.42
N LEU A 566 33.23 -5.74 1.88
CA LEU A 566 33.79 -6.89 2.58
C LEU A 566 35.22 -6.65 3.09
N ASP A 567 35.42 -6.86 4.38
CA ASP A 567 36.75 -6.84 5.01
C ASP A 567 37.56 -8.09 4.62
N ASP A 568 38.88 -7.95 4.45
CA ASP A 568 39.80 -9.04 4.10
C ASP A 568 39.54 -9.77 2.76
N LYS A 569 39.16 -9.06 1.71
CA LYS A 569 38.95 -9.64 0.35
C LYS A 569 40.13 -10.44 -0.18
N HIS A 570 41.33 -10.15 0.29
CA HIS A 570 42.59 -10.78 -0.12
C HIS A 570 42.78 -12.20 0.46
N SER A 571 42.08 -12.57 1.53
CA SER A 571 42.21 -13.89 2.16
C SER A 571 41.10 -14.87 1.76
N ARG A 572 40.10 -14.39 0.98
CA ARG A 572 38.92 -15.17 0.60
C ARG A 572 39.15 -16.02 -0.64
N SER A 573 38.64 -17.25 -0.61
CA SER A 573 38.67 -18.14 -1.76
C SER A 573 37.57 -17.82 -2.78
N LEU A 574 37.72 -18.31 -4.02
CA LEU A 574 36.68 -18.14 -5.04
C LEU A 574 35.34 -18.79 -4.65
N ALA A 575 35.40 -19.93 -3.94
CA ALA A 575 34.20 -20.63 -3.48
C ALA A 575 33.47 -19.79 -2.43
N GLU A 576 34.18 -19.26 -1.43
CA GLU A 576 33.60 -18.38 -0.40
C GLU A 576 32.94 -17.14 -1.02
N ILE A 577 33.62 -16.48 -1.99
CA ILE A 577 33.05 -15.30 -2.67
C ILE A 577 31.78 -15.64 -3.44
N THR A 578 31.74 -16.78 -4.13
CA THR A 578 30.61 -17.16 -4.98
C THR A 578 29.46 -17.72 -4.16
N ASP A 579 29.73 -18.65 -3.25
CA ASP A 579 28.69 -19.45 -2.59
C ASP A 579 28.16 -18.75 -1.33
N ASP A 580 29.02 -18.07 -0.57
CA ASP A 580 28.64 -17.46 0.71
C ASP A 580 28.22 -15.99 0.57
N PHE A 581 28.92 -15.21 -0.27
CA PHE A 581 28.69 -13.76 -0.37
C PHE A 581 27.86 -13.33 -1.59
N CYS A 582 28.09 -13.94 -2.76
CA CYS A 582 27.51 -13.48 -4.03
C CYS A 582 26.90 -14.59 -4.91
N PRO A 583 25.95 -15.40 -4.40
CA PRO A 583 25.39 -16.54 -5.15
C PRO A 583 24.51 -16.15 -6.34
N VAL A 584 24.09 -14.88 -6.45
CA VAL A 584 23.24 -14.40 -7.56
C VAL A 584 24.06 -13.79 -8.68
N LEU A 585 25.26 -13.29 -8.40
CA LEU A 585 26.11 -12.65 -9.40
C LEU A 585 26.75 -13.68 -10.33
N SER A 586 26.73 -13.40 -11.64
CA SER A 586 27.40 -14.25 -12.62
C SER A 586 28.92 -14.16 -12.49
N MET A 587 29.63 -15.18 -12.96
CA MET A 587 31.10 -15.17 -12.99
C MET A 587 31.67 -13.97 -13.76
N GLN A 588 30.98 -13.54 -14.83
CA GLN A 588 31.35 -12.34 -15.60
C GLN A 588 31.19 -11.05 -14.77
N GLN A 589 30.07 -10.93 -14.04
CA GLN A 589 29.79 -9.78 -13.17
C GLN A 589 30.79 -9.71 -12.01
N LEU A 590 31.07 -10.83 -11.36
CA LEU A 590 32.08 -10.94 -10.29
C LEU A 590 33.46 -10.54 -10.79
N TYR A 591 33.89 -11.08 -11.93
CA TYR A 591 35.17 -10.72 -12.54
C TYR A 591 35.24 -9.21 -12.85
N ARG A 592 34.15 -8.63 -13.36
CA ARG A 592 34.07 -7.21 -13.70
C ARG A 592 34.17 -6.33 -12.46
N ILE A 593 33.40 -6.60 -11.40
CA ILE A 593 33.47 -5.86 -10.12
C ILE A 593 34.88 -5.97 -9.53
N SER A 594 35.44 -7.18 -9.48
CA SER A 594 36.75 -7.47 -8.90
C SER A 594 37.88 -6.71 -9.60
N THR A 595 37.82 -6.59 -10.93
CA THR A 595 38.84 -5.90 -11.72
C THR A 595 38.69 -4.37 -11.73
N MET A 596 37.48 -3.86 -11.51
CA MET A 596 37.23 -2.42 -11.42
C MET A 596 37.45 -1.85 -10.02
N TYR A 597 37.41 -2.69 -8.99
CA TYR A 597 37.57 -2.27 -7.60
C TYR A 597 38.84 -1.44 -7.38
N CYS A 598 38.66 -0.30 -6.72
CA CYS A 598 39.74 0.58 -6.27
C CYS A 598 39.44 1.01 -4.84
N ASP A 599 40.30 0.65 -3.88
CA ASP A 599 40.15 1.16 -2.52
C ASP A 599 40.63 2.63 -2.46
N ASP A 600 39.78 3.47 -1.87
CA ASP A 600 39.94 4.89 -1.70
C ASP A 600 40.07 5.35 -0.24
N LYS A 601 39.83 4.49 0.76
CA LYS A 601 39.87 4.86 2.19
C LYS A 601 40.97 4.15 2.98
N PHE A 602 41.11 2.83 2.84
CA PHE A 602 41.90 2.03 3.78
C PHE A 602 43.16 1.39 3.17
N GLY A 603 43.35 1.52 1.85
CA GLY A 603 44.43 0.84 1.14
C GLY A 603 44.34 -0.70 1.21
N THR A 604 43.18 -1.24 1.55
CA THR A 604 42.83 -2.66 1.54
C THR A 604 43.14 -3.27 0.18
N LEU A 605 43.81 -4.41 0.23
CA LEU A 605 44.12 -5.20 -0.94
C LEU A 605 42.80 -5.72 -1.53
N GLY A 606 42.63 -5.52 -2.84
CA GLY A 606 41.52 -6.11 -3.59
C GLY A 606 41.60 -7.64 -3.63
N ILE A 607 40.70 -8.25 -4.39
CA ILE A 607 40.65 -9.70 -4.56
C ILE A 607 41.98 -10.19 -5.17
N PRO A 608 42.56 -11.31 -4.69
CA PRO A 608 43.87 -11.78 -5.15
C PRO A 608 43.89 -12.06 -6.66
N SER A 609 45.02 -11.77 -7.30
CA SER A 609 45.20 -12.01 -8.74
C SER A 609 44.97 -13.47 -9.14
N GLU A 610 45.29 -14.42 -8.25
CA GLU A 610 45.03 -15.84 -8.43
C GLU A 610 43.52 -16.15 -8.51
N VAL A 611 42.73 -15.56 -7.61
CA VAL A 611 41.27 -15.70 -7.59
C VAL A 611 40.64 -15.06 -8.83
N VAL A 612 41.09 -13.87 -9.23
CA VAL A 612 40.64 -13.21 -10.47
C VAL A 612 41.00 -14.03 -11.72
N SER A 613 42.17 -14.67 -11.72
CA SER A 613 42.60 -15.56 -12.81
C SER A 613 41.73 -16.82 -12.85
N SER A 614 41.38 -17.39 -11.69
CA SER A 614 40.45 -18.52 -11.59
C SER A 614 39.04 -18.16 -12.08
N MET A 615 38.54 -16.95 -11.76
CA MET A 615 37.28 -16.42 -12.31
C MET A 615 37.31 -16.34 -13.83
N ARG A 616 38.42 -15.84 -14.42
CA ARG A 616 38.61 -15.78 -15.87
C ARG A 616 38.60 -17.17 -16.50
N THR A 617 39.27 -18.15 -15.90
CA THR A 617 39.30 -19.53 -16.39
C THR A 617 37.91 -20.16 -16.38
N LYS A 618 37.16 -20.06 -15.26
CA LYS A 618 35.78 -20.57 -15.17
C LYS A 618 34.83 -19.90 -16.16
N MET A 619 35.03 -18.62 -16.44
CA MET A 619 34.25 -17.86 -17.43
C MET A 619 34.49 -18.38 -18.86
N ILE A 620 35.73 -18.71 -19.21
CA ILE A 620 36.09 -19.26 -20.53
C ILE A 620 35.61 -20.72 -20.67
N GLU A 621 35.76 -21.52 -19.61
CA GLU A 621 35.30 -22.92 -19.59
C GLU A 621 33.78 -23.04 -19.74
N GLY A 622 33.00 -22.21 -19.03
CA GLY A 622 31.54 -22.17 -19.15
C GLY A 622 31.05 -21.76 -20.54
N SER A 623 31.75 -20.85 -21.21
CA SER A 623 31.41 -20.33 -22.55
C SER A 623 31.67 -21.34 -23.68
N SER A 624 32.57 -22.30 -23.47
CA SER A 624 32.94 -23.31 -24.47
C SER A 624 31.88 -24.42 -24.68
N SER A 625 30.82 -24.44 -23.87
CA SER A 625 29.82 -25.51 -23.85
C SER A 625 28.54 -25.24 -24.68
N SER A 626 28.39 -24.08 -25.33
CA SER A 626 27.22 -23.79 -26.19
C SER A 626 27.53 -22.86 -27.38
N PRO A 627 27.19 -23.22 -28.64
CA PRO A 627 27.51 -22.42 -29.83
C PRO A 627 26.74 -21.09 -29.97
N SER A 628 25.74 -20.83 -29.12
CA SER A 628 24.98 -19.56 -29.06
C SER A 628 25.62 -18.51 -28.15
N ALA A 629 26.70 -18.83 -27.43
CA ALA A 629 27.28 -18.00 -26.37
C ALA A 629 28.08 -16.78 -26.86
N HIS A 630 28.21 -16.55 -28.17
CA HIS A 630 28.98 -15.39 -28.66
C HIS A 630 28.30 -14.04 -28.37
N ASP A 631 26.97 -14.03 -28.19
CA ASP A 631 26.21 -12.85 -27.75
C ASP A 631 26.17 -12.70 -26.21
N ASP A 632 26.28 -13.81 -25.46
CA ASP A 632 26.26 -13.85 -23.98
C ASP A 632 27.60 -13.44 -23.34
N ILE A 633 28.69 -13.34 -24.10
CA ILE A 633 29.99 -12.83 -23.60
C ILE A 633 29.90 -11.32 -23.25
N ASN A 634 28.91 -10.61 -23.81
CA ASN A 634 28.72 -9.18 -23.60
C ASN A 634 27.62 -8.84 -22.58
N SER A 635 26.79 -9.80 -22.14
CA SER A 635 25.65 -9.50 -21.26
C SER A 635 26.02 -9.62 -19.78
N PHE A 636 26.97 -8.79 -19.32
CA PHE A 636 27.21 -8.60 -17.89
C PHE A 636 26.22 -7.62 -17.25
N LEU A 637 25.50 -6.85 -18.07
CA LEU A 637 24.45 -5.92 -17.65
C LEU A 637 23.13 -6.65 -17.44
N LEU A 638 22.29 -6.09 -16.57
CA LEU A 638 20.94 -6.57 -16.38
C LEU A 638 19.98 -5.85 -17.34
N ASP A 639 19.01 -6.60 -17.87
CA ASP A 639 17.91 -6.06 -18.66
C ASP A 639 16.72 -5.67 -17.77
N ASP A 640 16.04 -4.60 -18.13
CA ASP A 640 14.80 -4.18 -17.46
C ASP A 640 13.61 -4.97 -18.03
N ASP A 641 12.88 -5.70 -17.18
CA ASP A 641 11.70 -6.45 -17.60
C ASP A 641 10.47 -5.53 -17.71
N PHE A 642 9.95 -5.39 -18.92
CA PHE A 642 8.75 -4.61 -19.22
C PHE A 642 7.46 -5.42 -19.14
N SER A 643 7.52 -6.72 -18.87
CA SER A 643 6.36 -7.62 -18.81
C SER A 643 5.31 -7.16 -17.79
N ILE A 644 4.06 -7.58 -17.96
CA ILE A 644 3.00 -7.36 -16.98
C ILE A 644 3.07 -8.49 -15.94
N PRO A 645 3.17 -8.19 -14.63
CA PRO A 645 3.50 -9.19 -13.62
C PRO A 645 2.27 -9.91 -13.01
N PHE A 646 1.12 -9.83 -13.69
CA PHE A 646 -0.14 -10.42 -13.26
C PHE A 646 -0.95 -10.93 -14.45
N SER A 647 -1.78 -11.93 -14.20
CA SER A 647 -2.67 -12.52 -15.21
C SER A 647 -4.14 -12.19 -14.92
N VAL A 648 -5.01 -12.41 -15.91
CA VAL A 648 -6.47 -12.30 -15.75
C VAL A 648 -7.00 -13.20 -14.63
N ASP A 649 -6.31 -14.32 -14.35
CA ASP A 649 -6.67 -15.27 -13.29
C ASP A 649 -6.35 -14.76 -11.89
N ASP A 650 -5.39 -13.86 -11.71
CA ASP A 650 -5.06 -13.30 -10.39
C ASP A 650 -6.18 -12.40 -9.84
N PHE A 651 -6.93 -11.74 -10.72
CA PHE A 651 -8.13 -10.99 -10.36
C PHE A 651 -9.26 -11.88 -9.83
N THR A 652 -9.25 -13.18 -10.15
CA THR A 652 -10.27 -14.11 -9.62
C THR A 652 -10.13 -14.36 -8.12
N LYS A 653 -8.94 -14.13 -7.55
CA LYS A 653 -8.70 -14.23 -6.10
C LYS A 653 -9.34 -13.07 -5.33
N LEU A 654 -9.56 -11.91 -5.98
CA LEU A 654 -10.26 -10.75 -5.39
C LEU A 654 -11.78 -10.90 -5.34
N ILE A 655 -12.33 -11.95 -5.94
CA ILE A 655 -13.78 -12.16 -6.09
C ILE A 655 -14.52 -12.40 -4.76
N VAL A 656 -13.85 -12.45 -3.60
CA VAL A 656 -14.52 -12.78 -2.33
C VAL A 656 -15.33 -11.59 -1.72
N HIS A 657 -15.07 -10.33 -2.09
CA HIS A 657 -15.48 -9.17 -1.27
C HIS A 657 -16.46 -8.13 -1.86
N VAL A 658 -17.32 -8.46 -2.82
CA VAL A 658 -18.23 -7.44 -3.39
C VAL A 658 -19.69 -7.89 -3.37
N ASP A 659 -20.47 -7.28 -2.47
CA ASP A 659 -21.94 -7.34 -2.50
C ASP A 659 -22.47 -6.10 -3.22
N VAL A 660 -23.19 -6.28 -4.32
CA VAL A 660 -23.57 -5.22 -5.28
C VAL A 660 -24.80 -4.43 -4.79
N ALA A 661 -25.45 -4.88 -3.72
CA ALA A 661 -26.74 -4.36 -3.28
C ALA A 661 -26.71 -3.02 -2.52
N ASP A 662 -25.57 -2.62 -1.92
CA ASP A 662 -25.52 -1.54 -0.91
C ASP A 662 -24.92 -0.20 -1.40
N MET A 663 -25.05 0.18 -2.69
CA MET A 663 -24.46 1.44 -3.19
C MET A 663 -25.50 2.50 -3.60
N ASP A 664 -25.47 3.63 -2.90
CA ASP A 664 -26.22 4.85 -3.21
C ASP A 664 -25.72 5.48 -4.51
N LEU A 665 -26.64 5.71 -5.45
CA LEU A 665 -26.36 6.30 -6.76
C LEU A 665 -26.29 7.84 -6.68
N PRO A 666 -25.50 8.49 -7.57
CA PRO A 666 -25.55 9.92 -7.76
C PRO A 666 -26.97 10.41 -8.15
N PRO A 667 -27.41 11.61 -7.72
CA PRO A 667 -28.75 12.15 -7.94
C PRO A 667 -29.18 12.20 -9.42
N LEU A 668 -28.21 12.39 -10.33
CA LEU A 668 -28.40 12.51 -11.78
C LEU A 668 -29.13 11.32 -12.44
N ILE A 669 -29.12 10.14 -11.82
CA ILE A 669 -29.78 8.94 -12.36
C ILE A 669 -31.12 8.66 -11.66
N GLN A 670 -31.32 9.17 -10.44
CA GLN A 670 -32.58 9.01 -9.71
C GLN A 670 -33.74 9.78 -10.36
N GLU A 671 -33.47 10.96 -10.95
CA GLU A 671 -34.50 11.76 -11.62
C GLU A 671 -35.13 11.05 -12.84
N SER A 672 -34.39 10.16 -13.52
CA SER A 672 -34.92 9.40 -14.65
C SER A 672 -35.80 8.21 -14.24
N SER A 673 -35.67 7.72 -13.00
CA SER A 673 -36.46 6.60 -12.48
C SER A 673 -37.77 7.06 -11.81
N GLY A 674 -37.91 8.35 -11.48
CA GLY A 674 -39.07 8.89 -10.76
C GLY A 674 -40.30 9.22 -11.61
N GLY A 675 -40.20 9.19 -12.94
CA GLY A 675 -41.28 9.60 -13.84
C GLY A 675 -42.38 8.56 -14.11
N GLY A 676 -42.20 7.30 -13.67
CA GLY A 676 -43.02 6.16 -14.13
C GLY A 676 -44.14 5.70 -13.20
N SER A 677 -44.45 6.39 -12.10
CA SER A 677 -45.45 5.90 -11.13
C SER A 677 -46.32 7.00 -10.55
N LYS A 678 -47.08 7.68 -11.41
CA LYS A 678 -48.37 8.30 -11.03
C LYS A 678 -49.37 8.14 -12.17
N MET A 679 -50.01 6.98 -12.24
CA MET A 679 -51.29 6.77 -12.93
C MET A 679 -51.95 5.52 -12.32
N GLY A 680 -53.09 5.72 -11.64
CA GLY A 680 -54.07 4.67 -11.37
C GLY A 680 -54.06 4.03 -9.97
N HIS A 681 -54.57 4.76 -8.97
CA HIS A 681 -55.76 4.31 -8.23
C HIS A 681 -56.44 5.51 -7.54
#